data_AF-B7B4X3-F1
#
_entry.id   AF-B7B4X3-F1
#
_cell.length_a   1.000
_cell.length_b   1.000
_cell.length_c   1.000
_cell.angle_alpha   90.00
_cell.angle_beta   90.00
_cell.angle_gamma   90.00
#
_symmetry.space_group_name_H-M   'P 1'
#
loop_
_entity.id
_entity.type
_entity.pdbx_description
1 polymer ?
#
loop_
_entity_poly.entity_id
_entity_poly.type
_entity_poly.pdbx_seq_one_letter_code
_entity_poly.pdbx_strand_id
1 'polypeptide(L)'
;MKKTILLFSALLTFGNLSAQDKTALVNPIIGTNGMGHTFPGACVPFGLVQLSPDTDTIPHNVDGKYQPRAYEYCAGYQHKDSSIVGFSHTHFSGTGHSDLGDILIMPVTGELKLNPGTATNPDGGYRSRFSHDTEISRPGYYEVMLADYGIKAQLTTTKRVGVHKYTFPKEAKNQRVILDMIHGIYNYDGKVLWTNIRVENDTLVTGYRITNGWARTNYTYFAMSFSKPVVHYGCEEKAKVNYRGGYGKFNMKENFPDIGGRKIVAYFDFDPAISEDLEVKVALSGVSTDGALKNLRTEASGYSFDQLAARAGETWNKELSVIEANGTDDQLAMLYTSLYHTMINPCVYTDVDGQYRGLDHNIHKADDFTNYTVFSVWDTYRALHPLFNIINRQVNTDIARSMLKHCEQSVHKALPIWSHMANENWCMIGYHSVSVLADAVAKGLPLDKEEVLKAMVSSSTIPYLDGTGEYMEKGYVALDHNGSAASLTLEYAYDDWTIYHTALLAGNRSVADTYKKRAVNYENVFDTNIGYARPRYADGRWKENFNLLSTHGEGFIEGNALNYSFYVPQDVNNMIRLMGGEKSFVSKLDSLFTMHLPAEFFAQTEDVTEEGLLGGYVHGNEPSHHIPFLYAWTSQPWKTQYWQRE
;
A
#
# COMPACT_ATOMS: atom_id res chain seq x y z
N MET A 1 -1.03 -41.28 -69.82
CA MET A 1 -1.19 -41.47 -68.36
C MET A 1 -1.37 -40.10 -67.71
N LYS A 2 -2.61 -39.72 -67.41
CA LYS A 2 -2.95 -38.43 -66.76
C LYS A 2 -2.82 -38.61 -65.24
N LYS A 3 -1.98 -37.81 -64.59
CA LYS A 3 -1.91 -37.71 -63.12
C LYS A 3 -2.87 -36.61 -62.67
N THR A 4 -3.88 -37.01 -61.93
CA THR A 4 -4.81 -36.14 -61.19
C THR A 4 -4.14 -35.76 -59.86
N ILE A 5 -3.94 -34.47 -59.62
CA ILE A 5 -3.55 -33.95 -58.30
C ILE A 5 -4.82 -33.35 -57.69
N LEU A 6 -5.33 -33.97 -56.62
CA LEU A 6 -6.34 -33.40 -55.74
C LEU A 6 -5.66 -32.42 -54.78
N LEU A 7 -6.06 -31.14 -54.82
CA LEU A 7 -5.84 -30.21 -53.70
C LEU A 7 -7.01 -30.34 -52.73
N PHE A 8 -6.74 -30.75 -51.50
CA PHE A 8 -7.66 -30.66 -50.38
C PHE A 8 -7.44 -29.31 -49.70
N SER A 9 -8.40 -28.39 -49.80
CA SER A 9 -8.45 -27.17 -49.00
C SER A 9 -9.06 -27.50 -47.65
N ALA A 10 -8.25 -27.55 -46.60
CA ALA A 10 -8.74 -27.57 -45.22
C ALA A 10 -9.07 -26.13 -44.79
N LEU A 11 -10.36 -25.81 -44.68
CA LEU A 11 -10.81 -24.64 -43.93
C LEU A 11 -10.52 -24.92 -42.44
N LEU A 12 -9.46 -24.32 -41.91
CA LEU A 12 -9.30 -24.12 -40.47
C LEU A 12 -10.19 -22.95 -40.07
N THR A 13 -11.40 -23.26 -39.61
CA THR A 13 -12.16 -22.36 -38.74
C THR A 13 -11.38 -22.20 -37.45
N PHE A 14 -10.55 -21.15 -37.37
CA PHE A 14 -10.10 -20.60 -36.10
C PHE A 14 -11.35 -20.08 -35.39
N GLY A 15 -11.94 -20.90 -34.53
CA GLY A 15 -12.76 -20.37 -33.45
C GLY A 15 -11.82 -19.50 -32.62
N ASN A 16 -11.97 -18.18 -32.70
CA ASN A 16 -11.51 -17.32 -31.64
C ASN A 16 -12.25 -17.78 -30.39
N LEU A 17 -11.60 -18.62 -29.56
CA LEU A 17 -11.89 -18.59 -28.15
C LEU A 17 -11.61 -17.15 -27.74
N SER A 18 -12.66 -16.33 -27.65
CA SER A 18 -12.58 -15.08 -26.92
C SER A 18 -12.11 -15.46 -25.52
N ALA A 19 -10.82 -15.21 -25.25
CA ALA A 19 -10.30 -15.29 -23.89
C ALA A 19 -11.26 -14.45 -23.02
N GLN A 20 -11.82 -15.07 -21.99
CA GLN A 20 -12.76 -14.40 -21.10
C GLN A 20 -12.08 -13.13 -20.56
N ASP A 21 -12.70 -11.98 -20.77
CA ASP A 21 -12.19 -10.72 -20.22
C ASP A 21 -12.34 -10.75 -18.70
N LYS A 22 -11.25 -11.06 -18.00
CA LYS A 22 -11.21 -11.16 -16.54
C LYS A 22 -11.33 -9.79 -15.88
N THR A 23 -11.04 -8.71 -16.60
CA THR A 23 -11.20 -7.35 -16.04
C THR A 23 -12.65 -6.99 -15.81
N ALA A 24 -13.58 -7.57 -16.57
CA ALA A 24 -15.02 -7.41 -16.36
C ALA A 24 -15.52 -8.06 -15.06
N LEU A 25 -14.72 -8.93 -14.43
CA LEU A 25 -15.02 -9.57 -13.15
C LEU A 25 -14.42 -8.80 -11.97
N VAL A 26 -13.78 -7.66 -12.18
CA VAL A 26 -13.20 -6.86 -11.09
C VAL A 26 -14.06 -5.64 -10.81
N ASN A 27 -14.31 -5.39 -9.53
CA ASN A 27 -14.99 -4.19 -9.05
C ASN A 27 -14.11 -3.43 -8.05
N PRO A 28 -13.33 -2.42 -8.49
CA PRO A 28 -12.44 -1.68 -7.59
C PRO A 28 -13.15 -0.84 -6.53
N ILE A 29 -14.48 -0.74 -6.55
CA ILE A 29 -15.27 -0.10 -5.50
C ILE A 29 -15.30 -0.96 -4.21
N ILE A 30 -15.12 -2.28 -4.33
CA ILE A 30 -15.09 -3.16 -3.14
C ILE A 30 -13.91 -2.74 -2.24
N GLY A 31 -14.21 -2.44 -0.97
CA GLY A 31 -13.22 -1.97 0.02
C GLY A 31 -13.11 -0.44 0.13
N THR A 32 -13.79 0.34 -0.72
CA THR A 32 -13.75 1.81 -0.70
C THR A 32 -14.74 2.44 0.29
N ASN A 33 -15.56 1.63 0.97
CA ASN A 33 -16.48 2.06 2.01
C ASN A 33 -16.11 1.41 3.33
N GLY A 34 -16.16 2.16 4.43
CA GLY A 34 -15.77 1.64 5.74
C GLY A 34 -14.28 1.36 5.83
N MET A 35 -13.91 0.23 6.44
CA MET A 35 -12.54 -0.07 6.89
C MET A 35 -11.66 -0.80 5.87
N GLY A 36 -12.12 -0.99 4.63
CA GLY A 36 -11.31 -1.61 3.60
C GLY A 36 -10.16 -0.71 3.12
N HIS A 37 -10.34 0.61 3.17
CA HIS A 37 -9.37 1.62 2.75
C HIS A 37 -8.70 1.33 1.39
N THR A 38 -9.48 0.91 0.39
CA THR A 38 -9.01 0.85 -1.00
C THR A 38 -9.38 2.13 -1.75
N PHE A 39 -8.91 2.27 -2.98
CA PHE A 39 -9.22 3.41 -3.84
C PHE A 39 -9.76 2.95 -5.21
N PRO A 40 -10.69 3.69 -5.84
CA PRO A 40 -11.30 3.29 -7.11
C PRO A 40 -10.53 3.75 -8.35
N GLY A 41 -9.47 4.53 -8.15
CA GLY A 41 -8.65 5.12 -9.21
C GLY A 41 -7.96 4.13 -10.14
N ALA A 42 -7.43 4.66 -11.24
CA ALA A 42 -6.68 3.89 -12.20
C ALA A 42 -5.27 3.58 -11.67
N CYS A 43 -4.88 2.31 -11.76
CA CYS A 43 -3.51 1.85 -11.59
C CYS A 43 -3.24 0.67 -12.54
N VAL A 44 -1.98 0.32 -12.76
CA VAL A 44 -1.58 -0.93 -13.42
C VAL A 44 -0.90 -1.84 -12.40
N PRO A 45 -0.79 -3.17 -12.67
CA PRO A 45 -0.14 -4.09 -11.74
C PRO A 45 1.24 -3.58 -11.31
N PHE A 46 1.41 -3.45 -10.00
CA PHE A 46 2.62 -3.00 -9.32
C PHE A 46 3.12 -1.61 -9.77
N GLY A 47 2.25 -0.76 -10.33
CA GLY A 47 2.60 0.57 -10.81
C GLY A 47 2.89 1.57 -9.68
N LEU A 48 3.86 2.46 -9.88
CA LEU A 48 4.17 3.59 -8.98
C LEU A 48 3.02 4.59 -8.90
N VAL A 49 2.32 4.82 -10.02
CA VAL A 49 1.20 5.76 -10.08
C VAL A 49 -0.10 5.04 -9.76
N GLN A 50 -0.78 5.51 -8.72
CA GLN A 50 -2.15 5.18 -8.36
C GLN A 50 -2.97 6.46 -8.54
N LEU A 51 -3.53 6.67 -9.73
CA LEU A 51 -4.22 7.91 -10.07
C LEU A 51 -5.69 7.82 -9.67
N SER A 52 -6.04 8.44 -8.53
CA SER A 52 -7.35 8.26 -7.89
C SER A 52 -7.97 9.59 -7.45
N PRO A 53 -9.32 9.70 -7.40
CA PRO A 53 -9.99 10.78 -6.68
C PRO A 53 -9.70 10.75 -5.17
N ASP A 54 -9.55 11.95 -4.59
CA ASP A 54 -9.59 12.19 -3.16
C ASP A 54 -10.93 12.84 -2.77
N THR A 55 -11.65 12.32 -1.77
CA THR A 55 -12.99 12.80 -1.38
C THR A 55 -13.00 13.67 -0.13
N ASP A 56 -11.94 13.71 0.68
CA ASP A 56 -11.86 14.66 1.78
C ASP A 56 -10.43 15.20 2.04
N THR A 57 -10.34 16.26 2.85
CA THR A 57 -9.11 16.94 3.25
C THR A 57 -9.02 17.01 4.78
N ILE A 58 -9.54 16.01 5.49
CA ILE A 58 -9.49 15.97 6.96
C ILE A 58 -8.02 15.92 7.37
N PRO A 59 -7.53 16.89 8.16
CA PRO A 59 -6.14 16.88 8.57
C PRO A 59 -5.91 15.76 9.60
N HIS A 60 -4.74 15.12 9.54
CA HIS A 60 -4.31 14.16 10.55
C HIS A 60 -4.38 14.75 11.96
N ASN A 61 -3.92 15.99 12.12
CA ASN A 61 -3.93 16.67 13.40
C ASN A 61 -4.21 18.17 13.28
N VAL A 62 -4.88 18.71 14.30
CA VAL A 62 -5.13 20.15 14.49
C VAL A 62 -4.55 20.54 15.84
N ASP A 63 -3.65 21.53 15.86
CA ASP A 63 -2.95 21.99 17.07
C ASP A 63 -2.28 20.85 17.86
N GLY A 64 -1.70 19.88 17.13
CA GLY A 64 -1.03 18.71 17.69
C GLY A 64 -1.96 17.60 18.19
N LYS A 65 -3.28 17.72 18.01
CA LYS A 65 -4.26 16.68 18.39
C LYS A 65 -4.73 15.89 17.18
N TYR A 66 -4.59 14.57 17.24
CA TYR A 66 -5.08 13.65 16.22
C TYR A 66 -6.58 13.83 15.97
N GLN A 67 -7.00 13.70 14.71
CA GLN A 67 -8.38 13.73 14.28
C GLN A 67 -8.80 12.31 13.86
N PRO A 68 -9.58 11.58 14.69
CA PRO A 68 -9.91 10.18 14.42
C PRO A 68 -10.55 9.94 13.05
N ARG A 69 -11.37 10.89 12.57
CA ARG A 69 -11.99 10.81 11.24
C ARG A 69 -11.00 10.76 10.08
N ALA A 70 -9.75 11.18 10.27
CA ALA A 70 -8.74 11.08 9.22
C ALA A 70 -8.40 9.61 8.89
N TYR A 71 -8.63 8.68 9.83
CA TYR A 71 -8.49 7.23 9.62
C TYR A 71 -9.38 6.71 8.49
N GLU A 72 -10.61 7.23 8.37
CA GLU A 72 -11.53 6.87 7.30
C GLU A 72 -10.92 7.13 5.91
N TYR A 73 -9.95 8.04 5.80
CA TYR A 73 -9.43 8.49 4.52
C TYR A 73 -8.01 7.98 4.25
N CYS A 74 -7.60 6.84 4.81
CA CYS A 74 -6.26 6.28 4.58
C CYS A 74 -5.92 6.08 3.09
N ALA A 75 -6.91 5.83 2.22
CA ALA A 75 -6.71 5.75 0.77
C ALA A 75 -7.23 6.98 0.00
N GLY A 76 -7.56 8.07 0.69
CA GLY A 76 -8.03 9.33 0.10
C GLY A 76 -9.50 9.36 -0.31
N TYR A 77 -10.14 8.20 -0.47
CA TYR A 77 -11.51 8.06 -0.97
C TYR A 77 -12.42 7.30 0.01
N GLN A 78 -13.67 7.76 0.13
CA GLN A 78 -14.76 7.04 0.79
C GLN A 78 -16.01 7.03 -0.09
N HIS A 79 -16.53 5.85 -0.40
CA HIS A 79 -17.68 5.69 -1.32
C HIS A 79 -18.97 6.34 -0.82
N LYS A 80 -19.09 6.65 0.47
CA LYS A 80 -20.25 7.38 1.01
C LYS A 80 -20.25 8.88 0.68
N ASP A 81 -19.12 9.41 0.21
CA ASP A 81 -18.96 10.84 -0.02
C ASP A 81 -19.53 11.26 -1.38
N SER A 82 -20.07 12.48 -1.44
CA SER A 82 -20.70 13.03 -2.65
C SER A 82 -19.93 14.20 -3.26
N SER A 83 -18.65 14.37 -2.92
CA SER A 83 -17.79 15.41 -3.49
C SER A 83 -16.33 14.98 -3.59
N ILE A 84 -15.65 15.42 -4.64
CA ILE A 84 -14.25 15.16 -4.94
C ILE A 84 -13.44 16.45 -4.78
N VAL A 85 -12.33 16.35 -4.05
CA VAL A 85 -11.32 17.41 -3.90
C VAL A 85 -10.57 17.58 -5.21
N GLY A 86 -10.07 16.47 -5.76
CA GLY A 86 -9.31 16.40 -7.00
C GLY A 86 -8.73 15.00 -7.18
N PHE A 87 -7.74 14.88 -8.06
CA PHE A 87 -7.13 13.60 -8.43
C PHE A 87 -5.63 13.64 -8.15
N SER A 88 -5.15 12.83 -7.20
CA SER A 88 -3.73 12.72 -6.85
C SER A 88 -3.12 11.41 -7.37
N HIS A 89 -1.79 11.29 -7.37
CA HIS A 89 -1.07 10.28 -8.16
C HIS A 89 -0.43 9.15 -7.34
N THR A 90 -0.52 9.20 -6.01
CA THR A 90 0.10 8.22 -5.10
C THR A 90 -0.86 7.88 -3.97
N HIS A 91 -1.11 6.60 -3.74
CA HIS A 91 -2.06 6.11 -2.74
C HIS A 91 -1.58 4.78 -2.12
N PHE A 92 -1.92 4.56 -0.86
CA PHE A 92 -1.90 3.23 -0.29
C PHE A 92 -3.22 2.51 -0.54
N SER A 93 -3.19 1.18 -0.57
CA SER A 93 -4.37 0.33 -0.65
C SER A 93 -4.43 -0.59 0.57
N GLY A 94 -5.45 -0.42 1.41
CA GLY A 94 -5.76 -1.29 2.55
C GLY A 94 -4.95 -1.03 3.81
N THR A 95 -4.41 0.16 4.01
CA THR A 95 -3.59 0.48 5.20
C THR A 95 -4.41 1.08 6.35
N GLY A 96 -4.02 0.77 7.59
CA GLY A 96 -4.53 1.39 8.83
C GLY A 96 -3.79 2.68 9.24
N HIS A 97 -2.93 3.19 8.36
CA HIS A 97 -2.29 4.49 8.48
C HIS A 97 -2.03 5.01 7.06
N SER A 98 -1.62 6.26 6.89
CA SER A 98 -1.45 6.79 5.53
C SER A 98 -0.45 7.93 5.42
N ASP A 99 -0.07 8.17 4.18
CA ASP A 99 0.80 9.21 3.68
C ASP A 99 0.42 9.43 2.20
N LEU A 100 1.29 10.01 1.38
CA LEU A 100 1.06 10.15 -0.07
C LEU A 100 -0.08 11.15 -0.39
N GLY A 101 -0.87 10.90 -1.44
CA GLY A 101 -1.78 11.88 -2.03
C GLY A 101 -1.02 12.98 -2.78
N ASP A 102 0.06 12.63 -3.47
CA ASP A 102 0.96 13.60 -4.09
C ASP A 102 0.45 14.11 -5.44
N ILE A 103 0.78 15.38 -5.73
CA ILE A 103 0.51 16.04 -7.00
C ILE A 103 -0.99 16.02 -7.32
N LEU A 104 -1.81 16.75 -6.55
CA LEU A 104 -3.25 16.81 -6.80
C LEU A 104 -3.58 17.74 -7.98
N ILE A 105 -4.36 17.22 -8.91
CA ILE A 105 -4.88 17.95 -10.06
C ILE A 105 -6.40 18.05 -9.99
N MET A 106 -6.94 19.25 -10.25
CA MET A 106 -8.38 19.47 -10.35
C MET A 106 -8.73 20.32 -11.59
N PRO A 107 -9.50 19.79 -12.56
CA PRO A 107 -10.00 20.59 -13.67
C PRO A 107 -11.20 21.43 -13.23
N VAL A 108 -11.25 22.70 -13.63
CA VAL A 108 -12.33 23.63 -13.23
C VAL A 108 -12.74 24.55 -14.38
N THR A 109 -13.98 25.03 -14.32
CA THR A 109 -14.49 26.17 -15.10
C THR A 109 -14.98 27.26 -14.14
N GLY A 110 -15.17 28.49 -14.65
CA GLY A 110 -15.70 29.60 -13.88
C GLY A 110 -14.65 30.32 -13.01
N GLU A 111 -15.08 30.79 -11.84
CA GLU A 111 -14.26 31.59 -10.93
C GLU A 111 -13.02 30.82 -10.43
N LEU A 112 -11.88 31.51 -10.34
CA LEU A 112 -10.65 30.95 -9.79
C LEU A 112 -10.75 30.83 -8.26
N LYS A 113 -10.78 29.61 -7.75
CA LYS A 113 -10.67 29.28 -6.32
C LYS A 113 -9.44 28.42 -6.10
N LEU A 114 -8.57 28.81 -5.18
CA LEU A 114 -7.28 28.12 -4.93
C LEU A 114 -7.27 27.39 -3.58
N ASN A 115 -8.42 27.23 -2.93
CA ASN A 115 -8.61 26.40 -1.75
C ASN A 115 -9.60 25.28 -2.05
N PRO A 116 -9.49 24.11 -1.39
CA PRO A 116 -10.36 22.97 -1.68
C PRO A 116 -11.81 23.18 -1.25
N GLY A 117 -12.07 24.04 -0.25
CA GLY A 117 -13.37 24.09 0.41
C GLY A 117 -13.51 22.94 1.40
N THR A 118 -14.73 22.56 1.75
CA THR A 118 -15.01 21.45 2.69
C THR A 118 -16.16 20.61 2.18
N ALA A 119 -16.32 19.38 2.68
CA ALA A 119 -17.46 18.53 2.30
C ALA A 119 -18.83 19.20 2.55
N THR A 120 -18.94 20.01 3.62
CA THR A 120 -20.18 20.74 3.97
C THR A 120 -20.33 22.09 3.26
N ASN A 121 -19.27 22.62 2.66
CA ASN A 121 -19.27 23.85 1.88
C ASN A 121 -18.33 23.72 0.66
N PRO A 122 -18.70 22.90 -0.34
CA PRO A 122 -17.88 22.68 -1.54
C PRO A 122 -17.79 23.94 -2.39
N ASP A 123 -18.85 24.77 -2.43
CA ASP A 123 -18.87 26.05 -3.15
C ASP A 123 -17.84 27.06 -2.60
N GLY A 124 -17.32 26.85 -1.39
CA GLY A 124 -16.26 27.66 -0.83
C GLY A 124 -14.89 27.47 -1.49
N GLY A 125 -14.71 26.45 -2.34
CA GLY A 125 -13.42 26.10 -2.95
C GLY A 125 -13.53 25.49 -4.36
N TYR A 126 -12.49 24.78 -4.78
CA TYR A 126 -12.41 24.13 -6.09
C TYR A 126 -13.00 22.71 -6.14
N ARG A 127 -13.42 22.16 -4.99
CA ARG A 127 -14.06 20.84 -4.89
C ARG A 127 -15.33 20.78 -5.73
N SER A 128 -15.65 19.61 -6.27
CA SER A 128 -16.86 19.39 -7.06
C SER A 128 -17.71 18.27 -6.50
N ARG A 129 -19.04 18.45 -6.49
CA ARG A 129 -20.01 17.39 -6.25
C ARG A 129 -19.97 16.35 -7.38
N PHE A 130 -20.27 15.09 -7.07
CA PHE A 130 -20.42 14.01 -8.06
C PHE A 130 -21.51 13.02 -7.64
N SER A 131 -21.85 12.07 -8.52
CA SER A 131 -22.74 10.94 -8.23
C SER A 131 -22.12 9.64 -8.71
N HIS A 132 -22.30 8.56 -7.94
CA HIS A 132 -21.91 7.20 -8.32
C HIS A 132 -22.64 6.71 -9.58
N ASP A 133 -23.80 7.27 -9.92
CA ASP A 133 -24.50 6.98 -11.19
C ASP A 133 -23.69 7.39 -12.43
N THR A 134 -22.74 8.29 -12.24
CA THR A 134 -21.84 8.81 -13.28
C THR A 134 -20.38 8.43 -13.03
N GLU A 135 -20.13 7.55 -12.07
CA GLU A 135 -18.81 7.05 -11.71
C GLU A 135 -18.61 5.66 -12.30
N ILE A 136 -17.48 5.45 -12.97
CA ILE A 136 -17.11 4.16 -13.54
C ILE A 136 -15.71 3.84 -13.07
N SER A 137 -15.54 2.69 -12.42
CA SER A 137 -14.23 2.17 -12.03
C SER A 137 -14.05 0.74 -12.54
N ARG A 138 -12.90 0.47 -13.16
CA ARG A 138 -12.50 -0.86 -13.65
C ARG A 138 -10.96 -0.93 -13.70
N PRO A 139 -10.34 -2.12 -13.80
CA PRO A 139 -8.89 -2.24 -13.79
C PRO A 139 -8.20 -1.34 -14.83
N GLY A 140 -7.36 -0.42 -14.36
CA GLY A 140 -6.64 0.53 -15.20
C GLY A 140 -7.43 1.75 -15.67
N TYR A 141 -8.67 1.96 -15.21
CA TYR A 141 -9.52 3.05 -15.68
C TYR A 141 -10.50 3.56 -14.62
N TYR A 142 -10.59 4.89 -14.51
CA TYR A 142 -11.61 5.56 -13.70
C TYR A 142 -12.26 6.70 -14.50
N GLU A 143 -13.56 6.93 -14.32
CA GLU A 143 -14.29 8.05 -14.90
C GLU A 143 -15.32 8.60 -13.91
N VAL A 144 -15.51 9.92 -13.92
CA VAL A 144 -16.56 10.59 -13.14
C VAL A 144 -17.01 11.90 -13.80
N MET A 145 -18.27 12.28 -13.59
CA MET A 145 -18.77 13.62 -13.90
C MET A 145 -18.61 14.56 -12.70
N LEU A 146 -17.85 15.65 -12.88
CA LEU A 146 -17.72 16.73 -11.90
C LEU A 146 -18.89 17.71 -12.07
N ALA A 147 -19.95 17.52 -11.28
CA ALA A 147 -21.26 18.14 -11.50
C ALA A 147 -21.21 19.68 -11.43
N ASP A 148 -20.41 20.25 -10.53
CA ASP A 148 -20.34 21.71 -10.35
C ASP A 148 -19.66 22.42 -11.54
N TYR A 149 -18.86 21.69 -12.33
CA TYR A 149 -18.13 22.25 -13.48
C TYR A 149 -18.64 21.73 -14.82
N GLY A 150 -19.47 20.69 -14.83
CA GLY A 150 -19.90 19.98 -16.04
C GLY A 150 -18.75 19.30 -16.78
N ILE A 151 -17.67 18.92 -16.07
CA ILE A 151 -16.47 18.34 -16.66
C ILE A 151 -16.51 16.83 -16.49
N LYS A 152 -16.34 16.10 -17.59
CA LYS A 152 -16.09 14.65 -17.53
C LYS A 152 -14.60 14.41 -17.30
N ALA A 153 -14.25 13.74 -16.22
CA ALA A 153 -12.87 13.35 -15.92
C ALA A 153 -12.69 11.86 -16.15
N GLN A 154 -11.68 11.50 -16.94
CA GLN A 154 -11.30 10.11 -17.22
C GLN A 154 -9.81 9.93 -16.91
N LEU A 155 -9.46 8.83 -16.26
CA LEU A 155 -8.14 8.54 -15.72
C LEU A 155 -7.67 7.16 -16.18
N THR A 156 -6.40 7.05 -16.57
CA THR A 156 -5.69 5.78 -16.81
C THR A 156 -4.24 5.94 -16.38
N THR A 157 -3.49 4.84 -16.30
CA THR A 157 -2.07 4.90 -15.95
C THR A 157 -1.20 3.98 -16.80
N THR A 158 0.09 4.29 -16.81
CA THR A 158 1.18 3.33 -17.03
C THR A 158 1.84 3.03 -15.67
N LYS A 159 2.99 2.35 -15.66
CA LYS A 159 3.69 2.08 -14.39
C LYS A 159 4.09 3.37 -13.67
N ARG A 160 4.48 4.43 -14.38
CA ARG A 160 5.05 5.65 -13.79
C ARG A 160 4.35 6.94 -14.25
N VAL A 161 3.32 6.83 -15.08
CA VAL A 161 2.62 7.99 -15.67
C VAL A 161 1.12 7.88 -15.39
N GLY A 162 0.56 8.91 -14.77
CA GLY A 162 -0.88 9.15 -14.71
C GLY A 162 -1.34 9.94 -15.93
N VAL A 163 -2.48 9.56 -16.51
CA VAL A 163 -3.01 10.18 -17.72
C VAL A 163 -4.46 10.55 -17.47
N HIS A 164 -4.73 11.84 -17.61
CA HIS A 164 -6.05 12.42 -17.46
C HIS A 164 -6.58 12.80 -18.84
N LYS A 165 -7.86 12.62 -19.06
CA LYS A 165 -8.62 13.24 -20.14
C LYS A 165 -9.80 13.98 -19.53
N TYR A 166 -9.87 15.28 -19.77
CA TYR A 166 -10.95 16.14 -19.33
C TYR A 166 -11.74 16.62 -20.53
N THR A 167 -13.05 16.36 -20.55
CA THR A 167 -13.97 16.93 -21.53
C THR A 167 -14.72 18.07 -20.86
N PHE A 168 -14.40 19.29 -21.25
CA PHE A 168 -15.04 20.51 -20.74
C PHE A 168 -16.38 20.78 -21.46
N PRO A 169 -17.34 21.48 -20.82
CA PRO A 169 -18.55 21.93 -21.51
C PRO A 169 -18.22 22.81 -22.72
N LYS A 170 -18.94 22.60 -23.82
CA LYS A 170 -18.80 23.40 -25.05
C LYS A 170 -18.94 24.92 -24.82
N GLU A 171 -19.80 25.32 -23.89
CA GLU A 171 -20.08 26.72 -23.54
C GLU A 171 -19.14 27.26 -22.45
N ALA A 172 -18.09 26.52 -22.08
CA ALA A 172 -17.14 26.94 -21.05
C ALA A 172 -16.39 28.20 -21.48
N LYS A 173 -16.46 29.24 -20.65
CA LYS A 173 -15.74 30.51 -20.90
C LYS A 173 -14.24 30.42 -20.64
N ASN A 174 -13.82 29.43 -19.87
CA ASN A 174 -12.44 29.13 -19.54
C ASN A 174 -12.28 27.63 -19.31
N GLN A 175 -11.08 27.12 -19.62
CA GLN A 175 -10.64 25.77 -19.26
C GLN A 175 -9.43 25.93 -18.36
N ARG A 176 -9.47 25.35 -17.17
CA ARG A 176 -8.41 25.50 -16.19
C ARG A 176 -8.08 24.19 -15.53
N VAL A 177 -6.80 24.02 -15.23
CA VAL A 177 -6.28 22.95 -14.37
C VAL A 177 -5.64 23.60 -13.15
N ILE A 178 -6.06 23.19 -11.95
CA ILE A 178 -5.42 23.51 -10.68
C ILE A 178 -4.41 22.42 -10.34
N LEU A 179 -3.24 22.82 -9.87
CA LEU A 179 -2.21 21.96 -9.30
C LEU A 179 -2.02 22.35 -7.82
N ASP A 180 -2.55 21.54 -6.91
CA ASP A 180 -2.42 21.76 -5.47
C ASP A 180 -1.23 20.97 -4.92
N MET A 181 -0.15 21.68 -4.59
CA MET A 181 1.06 21.09 -4.01
C MET A 181 1.02 21.03 -2.48
N ILE A 182 -0.05 21.53 -1.87
CA ILE A 182 -0.31 21.47 -0.42
C ILE A 182 -0.96 20.15 -0.05
N HIS A 183 -1.89 19.68 -0.89
CA HIS A 183 -2.69 18.48 -0.67
C HIS A 183 -1.86 17.24 -0.34
N GLY A 184 -2.40 16.38 0.50
CA GLY A 184 -1.87 15.05 0.79
C GLY A 184 -2.85 14.29 1.68
N ILE A 185 -2.75 12.98 1.70
CA ILE A 185 -3.54 12.17 2.63
C ILE A 185 -2.86 12.21 4.00
N TYR A 186 -3.65 12.22 5.08
CA TYR A 186 -3.19 12.59 6.42
C TYR A 186 -2.37 13.88 6.41
N ASN A 187 -2.94 14.94 5.83
CA ASN A 187 -2.26 16.23 5.77
C ASN A 187 -2.23 16.92 7.15
N TYR A 188 -1.26 17.80 7.35
CA TYR A 188 -1.21 18.67 8.53
C TYR A 188 -0.33 19.89 8.23
N ASP A 189 -0.47 20.94 9.02
CA ASP A 189 0.37 22.13 8.82
C ASP A 189 1.85 21.79 9.05
N GLY A 190 2.68 22.08 8.04
CA GLY A 190 4.10 21.74 8.05
C GLY A 190 4.46 20.42 7.37
N LYS A 191 3.49 19.61 6.90
CA LYS A 191 3.75 18.38 6.12
C LYS A 191 4.56 18.64 4.85
N VAL A 192 4.31 19.76 4.17
CA VAL A 192 5.06 20.15 2.97
C VAL A 192 6.26 21.00 3.36
N LEU A 193 7.45 20.41 3.21
CA LEU A 193 8.71 21.04 3.57
C LEU A 193 9.14 22.06 2.51
N TRP A 194 8.99 21.69 1.23
CA TRP A 194 9.30 22.54 0.09
C TRP A 194 8.66 22.02 -1.21
N THR A 195 8.36 22.93 -2.13
CA THR A 195 7.86 22.65 -3.48
C THR A 195 8.60 23.50 -4.50
N ASN A 196 8.79 22.97 -5.71
CA ASN A 196 9.18 23.73 -6.88
C ASN A 196 8.33 23.32 -8.07
N ILE A 197 7.94 24.31 -8.89
CA ILE A 197 7.25 24.14 -10.16
C ILE A 197 7.98 25.02 -11.18
N ARG A 198 8.30 24.45 -12.33
CA ARG A 198 8.93 25.12 -13.46
C ARG A 198 8.07 24.97 -14.70
N VAL A 199 7.72 26.08 -15.33
CA VAL A 199 7.08 26.09 -16.66
C VAL A 199 8.18 26.11 -17.71
N GLU A 200 8.46 24.95 -18.30
CA GLU A 200 9.59 24.79 -19.23
C GLU A 200 9.23 25.30 -20.64
N ASN A 201 7.95 25.16 -21.03
CA ASN A 201 7.37 25.73 -22.24
C ASN A 201 5.83 25.75 -22.12
N ASP A 202 5.13 26.05 -23.22
CA ASP A 202 3.67 26.15 -23.28
C ASP A 202 2.92 24.83 -23.03
N THR A 203 3.59 23.68 -23.06
CA THR A 203 2.96 22.36 -22.92
C THR A 203 3.64 21.47 -21.88
N LEU A 204 4.69 21.96 -21.19
CA LEU A 204 5.50 21.18 -20.27
C LEU A 204 5.80 21.93 -18.98
N VAL A 205 5.46 21.28 -17.87
CA VAL A 205 5.77 21.72 -16.50
C VAL A 205 6.56 20.61 -15.80
N THR A 206 7.61 20.97 -15.08
CA THR A 206 8.34 20.03 -14.22
C THR A 206 8.37 20.54 -12.79
N GLY A 207 8.68 19.69 -11.83
CA GLY A 207 8.80 20.14 -10.46
C GLY A 207 9.05 19.03 -9.46
N TYR A 208 8.99 19.39 -8.19
CA TYR A 208 9.06 18.44 -7.10
C TYR A 208 8.36 18.95 -5.85
N ARG A 209 8.08 18.02 -4.95
CA ARG A 209 7.63 18.25 -3.59
C ARG A 209 8.47 17.42 -2.63
N ILE A 210 8.77 17.99 -1.48
CA ILE A 210 9.39 17.30 -0.35
C ILE A 210 8.40 17.34 0.81
N THR A 211 8.04 16.17 1.35
CA THR A 211 7.16 16.06 2.52
C THR A 211 7.84 15.35 3.69
N ASN A 212 7.33 15.62 4.89
CA ASN A 212 7.50 14.78 6.06
C ASN A 212 6.15 14.19 6.48
N GLY A 213 6.14 12.93 6.88
CA GLY A 213 4.95 12.22 7.27
C GLY A 213 5.34 10.89 7.89
N TRP A 214 4.63 9.85 7.51
CA TRP A 214 5.05 8.49 7.82
C TRP A 214 6.37 8.18 7.12
N ALA A 215 6.55 8.63 5.88
CA ALA A 215 7.87 8.83 5.30
C ALA A 215 8.50 10.12 5.86
N ARG A 216 9.61 9.97 6.58
CA ARG A 216 10.27 11.10 7.24
C ARG A 216 10.76 12.18 6.25
N THR A 217 11.28 11.75 5.10
CA THR A 217 11.71 12.65 4.01
C THR A 217 11.34 12.03 2.67
N ASN A 218 10.16 12.36 2.16
CA ASN A 218 9.70 11.86 0.86
C ASN A 218 10.01 12.88 -0.24
N TYR A 219 10.64 12.43 -1.33
CA TYR A 219 10.92 13.23 -2.52
C TYR A 219 10.07 12.74 -3.69
N THR A 220 9.16 13.59 -4.14
CA THR A 220 8.31 13.31 -5.31
C THR A 220 8.61 14.31 -6.41
N TYR A 221 9.30 13.87 -7.46
CA TYR A 221 9.54 14.67 -8.67
C TYR A 221 8.46 14.35 -9.71
N PHE A 222 8.09 15.35 -10.52
CA PHE A 222 7.12 15.17 -11.59
C PHE A 222 7.51 15.87 -12.90
N ALA A 223 6.99 15.33 -13.99
CA ALA A 223 6.92 15.98 -15.30
C ALA A 223 5.49 15.89 -15.81
N MET A 224 4.86 17.04 -16.03
CA MET A 224 3.47 17.19 -16.46
C MET A 224 3.42 17.80 -17.85
N SER A 225 2.79 17.11 -18.81
CA SER A 225 2.55 17.64 -20.15
C SER A 225 1.06 17.83 -20.45
N PHE A 226 0.77 18.84 -21.25
CA PHE A 226 -0.57 19.19 -21.70
C PHE A 226 -0.71 18.98 -23.20
N SER A 227 -1.87 18.51 -23.63
CA SER A 227 -2.23 18.40 -25.07
C SER A 227 -2.56 19.74 -25.73
N LYS A 228 -2.76 20.80 -24.93
CA LYS A 228 -2.99 22.18 -25.38
C LYS A 228 -1.92 23.11 -24.83
N PRO A 229 -1.57 24.19 -25.55
CA PRO A 229 -0.70 25.23 -25.01
C PRO A 229 -1.41 25.96 -23.85
N VAL A 230 -0.69 26.15 -22.76
CA VAL A 230 -1.06 27.02 -21.64
C VAL A 230 -1.02 28.46 -22.13
N VAL A 231 -2.14 29.18 -22.03
CA VAL A 231 -2.24 30.58 -22.45
C VAL A 231 -1.96 31.56 -21.31
N HIS A 232 -2.20 31.13 -20.08
CA HIS A 232 -1.97 31.89 -18.86
C HIS A 232 -1.78 30.95 -17.68
N TYR A 233 -0.93 31.30 -16.73
CA TYR A 233 -0.78 30.52 -15.50
C TYR A 233 -0.39 31.41 -14.33
N GLY A 234 -0.59 30.91 -13.12
CA GLY A 234 -0.22 31.62 -11.91
C GLY A 234 -0.17 30.73 -10.69
N CYS A 235 0.13 31.32 -9.54
CA CYS A 235 0.15 30.61 -8.28
C CYS A 235 -0.16 31.50 -7.07
N GLU A 236 -0.60 30.85 -6.00
CA GLU A 236 -0.68 31.43 -4.66
C GLU A 236 0.26 30.67 -3.71
N GLU A 237 1.10 31.42 -2.98
CA GLU A 237 1.86 30.92 -1.82
C GLU A 237 1.12 31.33 -0.55
N LYS A 238 0.52 30.36 0.14
CA LYS A 238 -0.33 30.61 1.32
C LYS A 238 0.44 30.70 2.63
N ALA A 239 1.68 30.23 2.68
CA ALA A 239 2.57 30.41 3.80
C ALA A 239 3.18 31.81 3.77
N LYS A 240 3.45 32.34 4.97
CA LYS A 240 4.13 33.62 5.13
C LYS A 240 5.57 33.53 4.65
N VAL A 241 5.92 34.35 3.65
CA VAL A 241 7.31 34.49 3.17
C VAL A 241 8.00 35.63 3.90
N ASN A 242 8.88 35.32 4.86
CA ASN A 242 9.60 36.32 5.65
C ASN A 242 10.79 36.95 4.91
N TYR A 243 11.39 36.23 3.96
CA TYR A 243 12.52 36.70 3.15
C TYR A 243 12.26 36.39 1.68
N ARG A 244 12.12 37.43 0.86
CA ARG A 244 11.86 37.31 -0.59
C ARG A 244 13.12 37.46 -1.44
N GLY A 245 14.24 37.89 -0.85
CA GLY A 245 15.48 38.18 -1.57
C GLY A 245 15.25 39.03 -2.83
N GLY A 246 16.01 38.72 -3.88
CA GLY A 246 15.88 39.39 -5.18
C GLY A 246 14.60 39.06 -5.97
N TYR A 247 13.76 38.13 -5.50
CA TYR A 247 12.51 37.77 -6.18
C TYR A 247 11.41 38.83 -6.02
N GLY A 248 11.54 39.74 -5.05
CA GLY A 248 10.57 40.82 -4.83
C GLY A 248 10.38 41.79 -5.99
N LYS A 249 11.27 41.78 -6.99
CA LYS A 249 11.18 42.60 -8.21
C LYS A 249 10.34 41.97 -9.33
N PHE A 250 9.93 40.71 -9.20
CA PHE A 250 9.15 39.99 -10.19
C PHE A 250 7.69 39.84 -9.73
N ASN A 251 6.75 39.87 -10.67
CA ASN A 251 5.39 39.40 -10.42
C ASN A 251 5.38 37.86 -10.44
N MET A 252 5.65 37.24 -9.28
CA MET A 252 5.64 35.77 -9.17
C MET A 252 4.23 35.16 -9.20
N LYS A 253 3.16 35.96 -9.21
CA LYS A 253 1.79 35.45 -9.14
C LYS A 253 1.24 35.00 -10.49
N GLU A 254 1.78 35.54 -11.58
CA GLU A 254 1.24 35.34 -12.92
C GLU A 254 2.38 35.25 -13.94
N ASN A 255 2.34 34.23 -14.81
CA ASN A 255 3.27 33.99 -15.91
C ASN A 255 4.76 34.04 -15.54
N PHE A 256 5.11 33.66 -14.30
CA PHE A 256 6.48 33.55 -13.86
C PHE A 256 6.91 32.08 -13.82
N PRO A 257 7.88 31.65 -14.65
CA PRO A 257 8.11 30.23 -14.93
C PRO A 257 8.85 29.48 -13.82
N ASP A 258 9.28 30.15 -12.74
CA ASP A 258 10.03 29.55 -11.63
C ASP A 258 9.32 29.80 -10.30
N ILE A 259 8.60 28.80 -9.80
CA ILE A 259 7.76 28.91 -8.61
C ILE A 259 8.35 28.03 -7.52
N GLY A 260 8.55 28.58 -6.33
CA GLY A 260 9.09 27.87 -5.18
C GLY A 260 8.47 28.34 -3.89
N GLY A 261 8.21 27.41 -2.97
CA GLY A 261 7.49 27.73 -1.74
C GLY A 261 7.19 26.51 -0.88
N ARG A 262 6.28 26.69 0.08
CA ARG A 262 5.85 25.65 1.03
C ARG A 262 4.37 25.33 0.92
N LYS A 263 3.54 26.32 0.58
CA LYS A 263 2.10 26.16 0.41
C LYS A 263 1.66 26.74 -0.92
N ILE A 264 2.14 26.11 -1.99
CA ILE A 264 1.88 26.54 -3.37
C ILE A 264 0.63 25.85 -3.92
N VAL A 265 -0.29 26.64 -4.45
CA VAL A 265 -1.35 26.17 -5.36
C VAL A 265 -1.17 26.92 -6.67
N ALA A 266 -0.96 26.19 -7.76
CA ALA A 266 -0.80 26.76 -9.10
C ALA A 266 -2.04 26.50 -9.97
N TYR A 267 -2.20 27.26 -11.04
CA TYR A 267 -3.23 27.04 -12.05
C TYR A 267 -2.71 27.32 -13.46
N PHE A 268 -3.29 26.62 -14.42
CA PHE A 268 -2.96 26.72 -15.85
C PHE A 268 -4.26 26.88 -16.64
N ASP A 269 -4.37 27.96 -17.41
CA ASP A 269 -5.50 28.28 -18.27
C ASP A 269 -5.21 27.85 -19.71
N PHE A 270 -6.26 27.37 -20.38
CA PHE A 270 -6.25 26.93 -21.78
C PHE A 270 -7.35 27.65 -22.56
N ASP A 271 -7.13 27.85 -23.86
CA ASP A 271 -8.12 28.46 -24.75
C ASP A 271 -9.25 27.46 -25.07
N PRO A 272 -10.51 27.73 -24.65
CA PRO A 272 -11.65 26.86 -24.97
C PRO A 272 -11.92 26.73 -26.47
N ALA A 273 -11.46 27.68 -27.30
CA ALA A 273 -11.68 27.66 -28.74
C ALA A 273 -10.88 26.58 -29.48
N ILE A 274 -9.83 26.02 -28.86
CA ILE A 274 -8.96 25.01 -29.49
C ILE A 274 -9.64 23.64 -29.53
N SER A 275 -10.22 23.21 -28.40
CA SER A 275 -10.92 21.92 -28.27
C SER A 275 -11.68 21.87 -26.94
N GLU A 276 -12.69 21.02 -26.82
CA GLU A 276 -13.35 20.68 -25.54
C GLU A 276 -12.51 19.71 -24.69
N ASP A 277 -11.71 18.86 -25.33
CA ASP A 277 -10.90 17.83 -24.68
C ASP A 277 -9.51 18.36 -24.29
N LEU A 278 -9.05 18.07 -23.08
CA LEU A 278 -7.68 18.30 -22.61
C LEU A 278 -7.13 17.01 -22.02
N GLU A 279 -6.12 16.43 -22.65
CA GLU A 279 -5.26 15.41 -22.03
C GLU A 279 -4.14 16.05 -21.20
N VAL A 280 -3.92 15.52 -19.99
CA VAL A 280 -2.82 15.86 -19.09
C VAL A 280 -2.07 14.58 -18.74
N LYS A 281 -0.75 14.55 -18.89
CA LYS A 281 0.09 13.38 -18.56
C LYS A 281 1.10 13.77 -17.50
N VAL A 282 1.14 13.03 -16.39
CA VAL A 282 2.01 13.31 -15.25
C VAL A 282 2.85 12.09 -14.93
N ALA A 283 4.15 12.18 -15.18
CA ALA A 283 5.10 11.15 -14.78
C ALA A 283 5.72 11.48 -13.43
N LEU A 284 5.95 10.45 -12.61
CA LEU A 284 6.62 10.57 -11.31
C LEU A 284 8.02 9.97 -11.34
N SER A 285 8.88 10.44 -10.43
CA SER A 285 10.21 9.88 -10.14
C SER A 285 10.59 10.16 -8.68
N GLY A 286 11.26 9.20 -8.03
CA GLY A 286 11.90 9.42 -6.71
C GLY A 286 13.28 10.09 -6.82
N VAL A 287 13.80 10.27 -8.04
CA VAL A 287 15.18 10.68 -8.33
C VAL A 287 15.27 12.15 -8.75
N SER A 288 14.58 12.52 -9.84
CA SER A 288 14.73 13.86 -10.43
C SER A 288 13.62 14.20 -11.44
N THR A 289 13.52 15.47 -11.83
CA THR A 289 12.67 15.90 -12.95
C THR A 289 13.12 15.32 -14.29
N ASP A 290 14.41 15.08 -14.51
CA ASP A 290 14.91 14.40 -15.71
C ASP A 290 14.48 12.93 -15.76
N GLY A 291 14.52 12.24 -14.62
CA GLY A 291 13.97 10.89 -14.45
C GLY A 291 12.48 10.84 -14.78
N ALA A 292 11.69 11.77 -14.24
CA ALA A 292 10.27 11.90 -14.55
C ALA A 292 10.04 12.18 -16.05
N LEU A 293 10.84 13.04 -16.69
CA LEU A 293 10.75 13.29 -18.13
C LEU A 293 11.08 12.05 -18.98
N LYS A 294 12.06 11.24 -18.58
CA LYS A 294 12.37 9.96 -19.25
C LYS A 294 11.23 8.97 -19.10
N ASN A 295 10.65 8.85 -17.90
CA ASN A 295 9.47 8.03 -17.65
C ASN A 295 8.31 8.45 -18.56
N LEU A 296 8.00 9.76 -18.59
CA LEU A 296 6.95 10.34 -19.43
C LEU A 296 7.14 10.00 -20.92
N ARG A 297 8.36 10.23 -21.43
CA ARG A 297 8.69 10.00 -22.84
C ARG A 297 8.61 8.54 -23.23
N THR A 298 9.09 7.66 -22.36
CA THR A 298 9.18 6.22 -22.62
C THR A 298 7.81 5.56 -22.58
N GLU A 299 6.98 5.91 -21.60
CA GLU A 299 5.75 5.18 -21.32
C GLU A 299 4.52 5.79 -22.02
N ALA A 300 4.48 7.11 -22.26
CA ALA A 300 3.24 7.80 -22.68
C ALA A 300 3.36 8.70 -23.92
N SER A 301 4.56 8.97 -24.44
CA SER A 301 4.72 9.81 -25.63
C SER A 301 4.17 9.14 -26.88
N GLY A 302 3.46 9.91 -27.71
CA GLY A 302 2.86 9.43 -28.96
C GLY A 302 1.61 8.56 -28.82
N TYR A 303 1.16 8.25 -27.60
CA TYR A 303 -0.07 7.51 -27.34
C TYR A 303 -1.22 8.43 -26.93
N SER A 304 -2.44 8.17 -27.40
CA SER A 304 -3.64 8.83 -26.90
C SER A 304 -4.08 8.26 -25.55
N PHE A 305 -4.98 8.97 -24.85
CA PHE A 305 -5.63 8.45 -23.65
C PHE A 305 -6.25 7.06 -23.88
N ASP A 306 -7.06 6.91 -24.93
CA ASP A 306 -7.79 5.65 -25.21
C ASP A 306 -6.84 4.47 -25.47
N GLN A 307 -5.69 4.72 -26.12
CA GLN A 307 -4.66 3.69 -26.34
C GLN A 307 -4.00 3.25 -25.03
N LEU A 308 -3.73 4.18 -24.12
CA LEU A 308 -3.13 3.86 -22.82
C LEU A 308 -4.15 3.16 -21.91
N ALA A 309 -5.42 3.57 -21.93
CA ALA A 309 -6.51 2.91 -21.23
C ALA A 309 -6.72 1.46 -21.71
N ALA A 310 -6.72 1.23 -23.02
CA ALA A 310 -6.81 -0.11 -23.59
C ALA A 310 -5.64 -0.99 -23.12
N ARG A 311 -4.40 -0.47 -23.16
CA ARG A 311 -3.21 -1.20 -22.71
C ARG A 311 -3.21 -1.50 -21.21
N ALA A 312 -3.72 -0.58 -20.39
CA ALA A 312 -3.88 -0.82 -18.96
C ALA A 312 -4.85 -1.99 -18.71
N GLY A 313 -6.00 -2.00 -19.40
CA GLY A 313 -6.95 -3.11 -19.37
C GLY A 313 -6.36 -4.44 -19.87
N GLU A 314 -5.63 -4.44 -20.99
CA GLU A 314 -4.93 -5.63 -21.51
C GLU A 314 -3.89 -6.17 -20.51
N THR A 315 -3.15 -5.28 -19.84
CA THR A 315 -2.16 -5.65 -18.82
C THR A 315 -2.84 -6.34 -17.64
N TRP A 316 -3.93 -5.76 -17.13
CA TRP A 316 -4.72 -6.39 -16.07
C TRP A 316 -5.31 -7.72 -16.49
N ASN A 317 -5.91 -7.79 -17.68
CA ASN A 317 -6.50 -9.02 -18.17
C ASN A 317 -5.46 -10.16 -18.20
N LYS A 318 -4.23 -9.85 -18.63
CA LYS A 318 -3.12 -10.81 -18.63
C LYS A 318 -2.76 -11.27 -17.21
N GLU A 319 -2.56 -10.35 -16.26
CA GLU A 319 -2.17 -10.72 -14.90
C GLU A 319 -3.27 -11.51 -14.17
N LEU A 320 -4.54 -11.11 -14.34
CA LEU A 320 -5.69 -11.80 -13.75
C LEU A 320 -5.92 -13.20 -14.36
N SER A 321 -5.50 -13.40 -15.61
CA SER A 321 -5.62 -14.70 -16.30
C SER A 321 -4.69 -15.79 -15.73
N VAL A 322 -3.89 -15.50 -14.71
CA VAL A 322 -3.12 -16.52 -13.97
C VAL A 322 -4.02 -17.49 -13.20
N ILE A 323 -5.27 -17.10 -12.92
CA ILE A 323 -6.29 -17.95 -12.30
C ILE A 323 -7.49 -18.08 -13.23
N GLU A 324 -7.93 -19.32 -13.47
CA GLU A 324 -9.20 -19.65 -14.10
C GLU A 324 -10.13 -20.28 -13.05
N ALA A 325 -11.32 -19.71 -12.87
CA ALA A 325 -12.28 -20.14 -11.86
C ALA A 325 -13.70 -20.18 -12.43
N ASN A 326 -14.54 -21.04 -11.84
CA ASN A 326 -15.98 -21.12 -12.09
C ASN A 326 -16.73 -20.85 -10.79
N GLY A 327 -17.82 -20.08 -10.86
CA GLY A 327 -18.62 -19.69 -9.71
C GLY A 327 -19.80 -18.83 -10.13
N THR A 328 -20.54 -18.33 -9.15
CA THR A 328 -21.52 -17.26 -9.36
C THR A 328 -20.81 -15.93 -9.66
N ASP A 329 -21.55 -14.96 -10.22
CA ASP A 329 -21.00 -13.64 -10.53
C ASP A 329 -20.39 -12.97 -9.30
N ASP A 330 -21.05 -13.06 -8.14
CA ASP A 330 -20.54 -12.51 -6.86
C ASP A 330 -19.24 -13.21 -6.41
N GLN A 331 -19.16 -14.53 -6.53
CA GLN A 331 -17.95 -15.29 -6.18
C GLN A 331 -16.77 -14.94 -7.08
N LEU A 332 -17.03 -14.80 -8.39
CA LEU A 332 -16.02 -14.39 -9.34
C LEU A 332 -15.60 -12.93 -9.10
N ALA A 333 -16.54 -12.05 -8.78
CA ALA A 333 -16.28 -10.66 -8.43
C ALA A 333 -15.37 -10.55 -7.21
N MET A 334 -15.68 -11.27 -6.13
CA MET A 334 -14.83 -11.30 -4.94
C MET A 334 -13.44 -11.85 -5.25
N LEU A 335 -13.34 -12.99 -5.96
CA LEU A 335 -12.05 -13.62 -6.26
C LEU A 335 -11.15 -12.71 -7.11
N TYR A 336 -11.65 -12.20 -8.23
CA TYR A 336 -10.84 -11.41 -9.16
C TYR A 336 -10.55 -10.01 -8.60
N THR A 337 -11.45 -9.44 -7.79
CA THR A 337 -11.18 -8.17 -7.10
C THR A 337 -10.13 -8.34 -6.00
N SER A 338 -10.19 -9.40 -5.20
CA SER A 338 -9.13 -9.72 -4.24
C SER A 338 -7.79 -9.94 -4.95
N LEU A 339 -7.76 -10.69 -6.04
CA LEU A 339 -6.55 -10.88 -6.85
C LEU A 339 -6.02 -9.54 -7.42
N TYR A 340 -6.90 -8.65 -7.88
CA TYR A 340 -6.54 -7.30 -8.31
C TYR A 340 -5.85 -6.53 -7.18
N HIS A 341 -6.43 -6.48 -5.98
CA HIS A 341 -5.84 -5.79 -4.82
C HIS A 341 -4.46 -6.35 -4.43
N THR A 342 -4.24 -7.67 -4.56
CA THR A 342 -2.92 -8.26 -4.28
C THR A 342 -1.83 -7.75 -5.21
N MET A 343 -2.16 -7.24 -6.39
CA MET A 343 -1.18 -6.81 -7.39
C MET A 343 -1.04 -5.29 -7.49
N ILE A 344 -1.59 -4.52 -6.54
CA ILE A 344 -1.39 -3.06 -6.49
C ILE A 344 -0.04 -2.73 -5.84
N ASN A 345 0.22 -3.25 -4.64
CA ASN A 345 1.46 -3.06 -3.89
C ASN A 345 2.12 -4.43 -3.57
N PRO A 346 3.47 -4.50 -3.45
CA PRO A 346 4.46 -3.43 -3.59
C PRO A 346 4.54 -2.81 -4.99
N CYS A 347 4.89 -1.53 -5.11
CA CYS A 347 4.94 -0.83 -6.40
C CYS A 347 6.36 -0.53 -6.88
N VAL A 348 6.56 -0.35 -8.20
CA VAL A 348 7.89 -0.03 -8.74
C VAL A 348 8.40 1.27 -8.14
N TYR A 349 9.69 1.32 -7.80
CA TYR A 349 10.37 2.51 -7.30
C TYR A 349 11.75 2.65 -7.92
N THR A 350 11.83 2.44 -9.23
CA THR A 350 12.99 2.70 -10.08
C THR A 350 12.49 3.39 -11.34
N ASP A 351 13.21 4.38 -11.85
CA ASP A 351 12.94 5.01 -13.14
C ASP A 351 13.27 4.06 -14.30
N VAL A 352 12.83 4.41 -15.52
CA VAL A 352 13.07 3.61 -16.73
C VAL A 352 14.55 3.47 -17.11
N ASP A 353 15.42 4.35 -16.59
CA ASP A 353 16.88 4.26 -16.76
C ASP A 353 17.59 3.43 -15.67
N GLY A 354 16.80 2.81 -14.77
CA GLY A 354 17.27 1.96 -13.68
C GLY A 354 17.70 2.72 -12.43
N GLN A 355 17.60 4.05 -12.39
CA GLN A 355 17.94 4.82 -11.20
C GLN A 355 16.82 4.81 -10.18
N TYR A 356 17.18 4.76 -8.89
CA TYR A 356 16.25 4.87 -7.79
C TYR A 356 16.85 5.62 -6.59
N ARG A 357 15.99 6.16 -5.75
CA ARG A 357 16.37 6.72 -4.44
C ARG A 357 16.55 5.56 -3.46
N GLY A 358 17.73 5.40 -2.89
CA GLY A 358 17.98 4.43 -1.81
C GLY A 358 17.54 4.96 -0.45
N LEU A 359 17.50 4.08 0.55
CA LEU A 359 17.14 4.43 1.94
C LEU A 359 18.07 5.50 2.56
N ASP A 360 19.32 5.54 2.10
CA ASP A 360 20.32 6.55 2.46
C ASP A 360 20.13 7.89 1.71
N HIS A 361 19.04 8.01 0.94
CA HIS A 361 18.68 9.10 0.03
C HIS A 361 19.67 9.38 -1.11
N ASN A 362 20.71 8.55 -1.27
CA ASN A 362 21.55 8.58 -2.45
C ASN A 362 20.80 8.03 -3.67
N ILE A 363 21.31 8.33 -4.85
CA ILE A 363 20.80 7.76 -6.09
C ILE A 363 21.60 6.50 -6.40
N HIS A 364 20.91 5.37 -6.44
CA HIS A 364 21.45 4.06 -6.77
C HIS A 364 20.95 3.63 -8.14
N LYS A 365 21.53 2.57 -8.67
CA LYS A 365 21.10 1.93 -9.91
C LYS A 365 20.73 0.49 -9.65
N ALA A 366 19.59 0.06 -10.16
CA ALA A 366 19.14 -1.32 -10.08
C ALA A 366 19.73 -2.09 -11.27
N ASP A 367 20.76 -2.90 -11.01
CA ASP A 367 21.41 -3.73 -12.02
C ASP A 367 20.72 -5.11 -12.05
N ASP A 368 20.08 -5.44 -13.17
CA ASP A 368 19.39 -6.73 -13.41
C ASP A 368 18.23 -7.06 -12.45
N PHE A 369 17.60 -6.05 -11.83
CA PHE A 369 16.34 -6.18 -11.09
C PHE A 369 15.53 -4.88 -11.14
N THR A 370 14.24 -4.95 -10.83
CA THR A 370 13.41 -3.76 -10.60
C THR A 370 13.38 -3.44 -9.10
N ASN A 371 13.73 -2.22 -8.69
CA ASN A 371 13.53 -1.82 -7.31
C ASN A 371 12.04 -1.57 -7.02
N TYR A 372 11.54 -2.08 -5.90
CA TYR A 372 10.16 -1.90 -5.41
C TYR A 372 10.12 -1.12 -4.09
N THR A 373 8.95 -0.61 -3.73
CA THR A 373 8.67 0.02 -2.43
C THR A 373 7.24 -0.26 -1.97
N VAL A 374 6.87 0.22 -0.77
CA VAL A 374 5.65 -0.14 -0.04
C VAL A 374 5.73 -1.59 0.43
N PHE A 375 6.44 -1.80 1.53
CA PHE A 375 6.61 -3.10 2.17
C PHE A 375 5.86 -3.08 3.51
N SER A 376 4.59 -3.51 3.53
CA SER A 376 3.78 -3.67 4.75
C SER A 376 4.02 -5.05 5.37
N VAL A 377 5.27 -5.30 5.79
CA VAL A 377 5.76 -6.68 5.86
C VAL A 377 5.04 -7.48 6.94
N TRP A 378 4.64 -6.85 8.05
CA TRP A 378 3.90 -7.50 9.16
C TRP A 378 2.61 -8.18 8.69
N ASP A 379 1.95 -7.67 7.65
CA ASP A 379 0.78 -8.30 7.03
C ASP A 379 1.20 -9.27 5.93
N THR A 380 2.04 -8.78 5.02
CA THR A 380 2.22 -9.41 3.70
C THR A 380 3.02 -10.72 3.75
N TYR A 381 3.81 -10.99 4.80
CA TYR A 381 4.50 -12.27 4.93
C TYR A 381 3.54 -13.46 5.11
N ARG A 382 2.33 -13.19 5.62
CA ARG A 382 1.36 -14.21 6.03
C ARG A 382 0.72 -14.93 4.84
N ALA A 383 0.39 -14.18 3.79
CA ALA A 383 -0.31 -14.71 2.62
C ALA A 383 0.15 -14.12 1.28
N LEU A 384 0.43 -12.81 1.20
CA LEU A 384 0.75 -12.14 -0.06
C LEU A 384 2.07 -12.61 -0.67
N HIS A 385 3.18 -12.57 0.09
CA HIS A 385 4.47 -13.06 -0.40
C HIS A 385 4.47 -14.57 -0.69
N PRO A 386 3.84 -15.43 0.15
CA PRO A 386 3.59 -16.83 -0.21
C PRO A 386 2.83 -17.00 -1.54
N LEU A 387 1.80 -16.20 -1.80
CA LEU A 387 1.06 -16.20 -3.06
C LEU A 387 1.96 -15.80 -4.24
N PHE A 388 2.77 -14.74 -4.12
CA PHE A 388 3.69 -14.33 -5.19
C PHE A 388 4.77 -15.37 -5.49
N ASN A 389 5.19 -16.17 -4.51
CA ASN A 389 6.08 -17.30 -4.76
C ASN A 389 5.45 -18.39 -5.65
N ILE A 390 4.13 -18.35 -5.86
CA ILE A 390 3.38 -19.21 -6.79
C ILE A 390 3.12 -18.47 -8.11
N ILE A 391 2.45 -17.32 -8.07
CA ILE A 391 1.90 -16.67 -9.27
C ILE A 391 2.75 -15.52 -9.83
N ASN A 392 3.62 -14.89 -9.03
CA ASN A 392 4.42 -13.71 -9.45
C ASN A 392 5.91 -13.85 -9.05
N ARG A 393 6.52 -15.01 -9.31
CA ARG A 393 7.87 -15.37 -8.82
C ARG A 393 8.96 -14.36 -9.16
N GLN A 394 8.96 -13.78 -10.37
CA GLN A 394 9.93 -12.78 -10.76
C GLN A 394 9.75 -11.47 -9.98
N VAL A 395 8.51 -11.02 -9.79
CA VAL A 395 8.21 -9.82 -8.98
C VAL A 395 8.68 -10.03 -7.55
N ASN A 396 8.39 -11.19 -6.95
CA ASN A 396 8.84 -11.48 -5.58
C ASN A 396 10.37 -11.60 -5.46
N THR A 397 11.06 -12.05 -6.51
CA THR A 397 12.53 -12.05 -6.57
C THR A 397 13.07 -10.62 -6.54
N ASP A 398 12.48 -9.72 -7.33
CA ASP A 398 12.87 -8.32 -7.38
C ASP A 398 12.54 -7.58 -6.06
N ILE A 399 11.41 -7.90 -5.42
CA ILE A 399 11.07 -7.43 -4.08
C ILE A 399 12.12 -7.89 -3.05
N ALA A 400 12.47 -9.18 -3.05
CA ALA A 400 13.50 -9.71 -2.15
C ALA A 400 14.86 -9.00 -2.36
N ARG A 401 15.26 -8.76 -3.61
CA ARG A 401 16.47 -7.96 -3.92
C ARG A 401 16.36 -6.52 -3.42
N SER A 402 15.18 -5.91 -3.55
CA SER A 402 14.92 -4.56 -3.02
C SER A 402 15.06 -4.52 -1.49
N MET A 403 14.56 -5.54 -0.77
CA MET A 403 14.74 -5.67 0.68
C MET A 403 16.22 -5.83 1.07
N LEU A 404 17.00 -6.61 0.31
CA LEU A 404 18.44 -6.75 0.53
C LEU A 404 19.18 -5.42 0.32
N LYS A 405 18.83 -4.65 -0.73
CA LYS A 405 19.38 -3.31 -0.96
C LYS A 405 18.97 -2.31 0.11
N HIS A 406 17.74 -2.38 0.61
CA HIS A 406 17.31 -1.62 1.78
C HIS A 406 18.22 -1.93 2.99
N CYS A 407 18.49 -3.20 3.28
CA CYS A 407 19.39 -3.61 4.37
C CYS A 407 20.83 -3.13 4.17
N GLU A 408 21.35 -3.19 2.95
CA GLU A 408 22.68 -2.71 2.60
C GLU A 408 22.82 -1.19 2.87
N GLN A 409 21.81 -0.42 2.45
CA GLN A 409 21.74 1.04 2.53
C GLN A 409 21.36 1.53 3.93
N SER A 410 20.74 0.69 4.76
CA SER A 410 20.38 1.03 6.14
C SER A 410 21.61 1.32 7.00
N VAL A 411 21.54 2.41 7.78
CA VAL A 411 22.53 2.71 8.82
C VAL A 411 22.46 1.71 9.97
N HIS A 412 21.31 1.06 10.16
CA HIS A 412 21.08 0.01 11.15
C HIS A 412 21.48 -1.37 10.65
N LYS A 413 21.72 -1.51 9.34
CA LYS A 413 21.83 -2.80 8.65
C LYS A 413 20.61 -3.69 8.91
N ALA A 414 19.44 -3.06 8.87
CA ALA A 414 18.14 -3.68 9.05
C ALA A 414 17.46 -3.90 7.69
N LEU A 415 16.88 -5.06 7.48
CA LEU A 415 15.81 -5.29 6.51
C LEU A 415 14.60 -4.40 6.83
N PRO A 416 13.74 -4.10 5.84
CA PRO A 416 12.59 -3.24 6.08
C PRO A 416 11.63 -3.87 7.10
N ILE A 417 11.12 -3.06 8.03
CA ILE A 417 10.03 -3.44 8.93
C ILE A 417 8.71 -3.00 8.27
N TRP A 418 8.58 -1.69 8.03
CA TRP A 418 7.59 -1.14 7.10
C TRP A 418 8.16 0.08 6.41
N SER A 419 8.36 -0.07 5.10
CA SER A 419 9.05 0.96 4.33
C SER A 419 8.30 1.39 3.08
N HIS A 420 8.42 2.66 2.73
CA HIS A 420 7.89 3.23 1.50
C HIS A 420 8.73 4.41 1.05
N MET A 421 8.79 4.65 -0.26
CA MET A 421 9.41 5.80 -0.89
C MET A 421 10.81 6.11 -0.32
N ALA A 422 11.66 5.09 -0.19
CA ALA A 422 13.00 5.17 0.41
C ALA A 422 13.06 5.64 1.87
N ASN A 423 12.02 5.39 2.65
CA ASN A 423 11.97 5.65 4.09
C ASN A 423 11.57 4.36 4.84
N GLU A 424 12.26 4.09 5.94
CA GLU A 424 11.79 3.16 6.98
C GLU A 424 10.96 3.94 8.00
N ASN A 425 9.85 3.36 8.44
CA ASN A 425 8.94 4.02 9.39
C ASN A 425 8.63 3.19 10.65
N TRP A 426 9.14 1.97 10.73
CA TRP A 426 9.14 1.10 11.92
C TRP A 426 7.77 0.60 12.37
N CYS A 427 6.74 0.75 11.54
CA CYS A 427 5.51 -0.02 11.67
C CYS A 427 5.79 -1.48 11.23
N MET A 428 5.05 -2.50 11.63
CA MET A 428 4.53 -2.69 12.98
C MET A 428 5.66 -3.28 13.85
N ILE A 429 5.43 -4.43 14.50
CA ILE A 429 6.43 -5.15 15.29
C ILE A 429 7.16 -6.21 14.42
N GLY A 430 8.10 -6.93 15.02
CA GLY A 430 8.76 -8.07 14.36
C GLY A 430 9.93 -7.67 13.47
N TYR A 431 10.52 -8.64 12.78
CA TYR A 431 11.46 -8.41 11.68
C TYR A 431 11.13 -9.32 10.49
N HIS A 432 9.85 -9.36 10.14
CA HIS A 432 9.22 -10.32 9.23
C HIS A 432 9.75 -10.37 7.80
N SER A 433 10.56 -9.39 7.37
CA SER A 433 11.33 -9.50 6.13
C SER A 433 12.18 -10.77 6.09
N VAL A 434 12.58 -11.32 7.26
CA VAL A 434 13.26 -12.62 7.31
C VAL A 434 12.35 -13.76 6.83
N SER A 435 11.06 -13.74 7.16
CA SER A 435 10.10 -14.75 6.68
C SER A 435 9.93 -14.70 5.17
N VAL A 436 9.78 -13.50 4.60
CA VAL A 436 9.67 -13.30 3.15
C VAL A 436 10.90 -13.86 2.41
N LEU A 437 12.10 -13.53 2.89
CA LEU A 437 13.35 -14.02 2.29
C LEU A 437 13.54 -15.53 2.48
N ALA A 438 13.23 -16.07 3.66
CA ALA A 438 13.33 -17.49 3.94
C ALA A 438 12.41 -18.31 3.02
N ASP A 439 11.17 -17.87 2.82
CA ASP A 439 10.21 -18.57 1.95
C ASP A 439 10.66 -18.54 0.49
N ALA A 440 11.17 -17.39 0.01
CA ALA A 440 11.74 -17.26 -1.33
C ALA A 440 12.92 -18.21 -1.54
N VAL A 441 13.87 -18.28 -0.59
CA VAL A 441 15.02 -19.19 -0.64
C VAL A 441 14.57 -20.65 -0.61
N ALA A 442 13.65 -21.02 0.28
CA ALA A 442 13.13 -22.38 0.41
C ALA A 442 12.41 -22.86 -0.87
N LYS A 443 11.71 -21.95 -1.56
CA LYS A 443 11.03 -22.22 -2.84
C LYS A 443 11.91 -22.01 -4.08
N GLY A 444 13.22 -21.82 -3.89
CA GLY A 444 14.22 -21.80 -4.96
C GLY A 444 14.16 -20.57 -5.87
N LEU A 445 13.77 -19.41 -5.34
CA LEU A 445 13.96 -18.14 -6.05
C LEU A 445 15.47 -17.83 -6.16
N PRO A 446 15.93 -17.15 -7.23
CA PRO A 446 17.34 -16.95 -7.52
C PRO A 446 17.97 -15.84 -6.63
N LEU A 447 18.17 -16.19 -5.36
CA LEU A 447 18.78 -15.38 -4.31
C LEU A 447 20.06 -16.04 -3.79
N ASP A 448 21.06 -15.23 -3.44
CA ASP A 448 22.26 -15.71 -2.76
C ASP A 448 21.93 -16.01 -1.29
N LYS A 449 22.09 -17.27 -0.88
CA LYS A 449 21.69 -17.74 0.45
C LYS A 449 22.55 -17.14 1.56
N GLU A 450 23.83 -16.88 1.30
CA GLU A 450 24.75 -16.31 2.29
C GLU A 450 24.47 -14.83 2.48
N GLU A 451 24.21 -14.10 1.39
CA GLU A 451 23.77 -12.70 1.44
C GLU A 451 22.45 -12.57 2.22
N VAL A 452 21.46 -13.41 1.89
CA VAL A 452 20.18 -13.45 2.59
C VAL A 452 20.37 -13.74 4.07
N LEU A 453 21.10 -14.80 4.43
CA LEU A 453 21.33 -15.17 5.82
C LEU A 453 22.03 -14.05 6.60
N LYS A 454 23.00 -13.37 5.99
CA LYS A 454 23.69 -12.23 6.60
C LYS A 454 22.72 -11.08 6.90
N ALA A 455 21.84 -10.73 5.97
CA ALA A 455 20.84 -9.68 6.17
C ALA A 455 19.82 -10.06 7.26
N MET A 456 19.39 -11.32 7.29
CA MET A 456 18.48 -11.83 8.31
C MET A 456 19.09 -11.79 9.72
N VAL A 457 20.34 -12.23 9.86
CA VAL A 457 21.06 -12.18 11.15
C VAL A 457 21.30 -10.73 11.59
N SER A 458 21.66 -9.84 10.65
CA SER A 458 21.89 -8.43 10.97
C SER A 458 20.63 -7.76 11.52
N SER A 459 19.46 -8.05 10.93
CA SER A 459 18.18 -7.44 11.33
C SER A 459 17.70 -7.95 12.69
N SER A 460 17.82 -9.26 12.93
CA SER A 460 17.35 -9.95 14.14
C SER A 460 18.29 -9.83 15.35
N THR A 461 19.33 -9.01 15.25
CA THR A 461 20.32 -8.77 16.32
C THR A 461 20.48 -7.30 16.69
N ILE A 462 19.61 -6.41 16.20
CA ILE A 462 19.61 -4.98 16.56
C ILE A 462 19.11 -4.84 18.01
N PRO A 463 19.97 -4.46 18.98
CA PRO A 463 19.63 -4.63 20.40
C PRO A 463 18.56 -3.68 20.93
N TYR A 464 18.39 -2.51 20.31
CA TYR A 464 17.42 -1.49 20.72
C TYR A 464 16.09 -1.55 19.95
N LEU A 465 15.95 -2.46 18.98
CA LEU A 465 14.70 -2.65 18.23
C LEU A 465 13.71 -3.44 19.10
N ASP A 466 12.66 -2.80 19.59
CA ASP A 466 11.50 -3.41 20.28
C ASP A 466 11.82 -4.54 21.27
N GLY A 467 12.86 -4.34 22.09
CA GLY A 467 13.24 -5.32 23.11
C GLY A 467 14.02 -6.53 22.59
N THR A 468 14.46 -6.55 21.33
CA THR A 468 15.27 -7.62 20.72
C THR A 468 16.52 -7.96 21.56
N GLY A 469 17.19 -6.96 22.15
CA GLY A 469 18.32 -7.20 23.05
C GLY A 469 17.95 -8.03 24.28
N GLU A 470 16.84 -7.66 24.95
CA GLU A 470 16.31 -8.41 26.10
C GLU A 470 15.80 -9.79 25.70
N TYR A 471 15.13 -9.90 24.55
CA TYR A 471 14.69 -11.17 23.98
C TYR A 471 15.87 -12.13 23.73
N MET A 472 17.00 -11.64 23.21
CA MET A 472 18.20 -12.47 23.03
C MET A 472 18.84 -12.91 24.35
N GLU A 473 18.74 -12.10 25.40
CA GLU A 473 19.30 -12.39 26.73
C GLU A 473 18.41 -13.34 27.55
N LYS A 474 17.11 -13.05 27.60
CA LYS A 474 16.14 -13.69 28.51
C LYS A 474 15.23 -14.71 27.82
N GLY A 475 15.16 -14.68 26.49
CA GLY A 475 14.24 -15.49 25.71
C GLY A 475 12.80 -14.94 25.64
N TYR A 476 12.55 -13.72 26.12
CA TYR A 476 11.27 -13.01 25.99
C TYR A 476 11.48 -11.50 26.14
N VAL A 477 10.55 -10.70 25.61
CA VAL A 477 10.49 -9.25 25.82
C VAL A 477 9.71 -8.97 27.11
N ALA A 478 10.17 -8.05 27.96
CA ALA A 478 9.48 -7.72 29.20
C ALA A 478 8.38 -6.66 29.03
N LEU A 479 7.25 -6.87 29.70
CA LEU A 479 6.06 -6.02 29.64
C LEU A 479 6.28 -4.60 30.16
N ASP A 480 7.03 -4.44 31.24
CA ASP A 480 7.36 -3.15 31.85
C ASP A 480 8.36 -2.33 31.02
N HIS A 481 8.90 -2.92 29.94
CA HIS A 481 9.73 -2.23 28.97
C HIS A 481 9.01 -2.02 27.62
N ASN A 482 8.13 -2.94 27.21
CA ASN A 482 7.36 -2.83 25.96
C ASN A 482 5.93 -3.37 26.14
N GLY A 483 4.93 -2.55 25.78
CA GLY A 483 3.51 -2.89 25.90
C GLY A 483 3.02 -4.02 25.00
N SER A 484 3.80 -4.41 23.99
CA SER A 484 3.51 -5.49 23.02
C SER A 484 4.37 -6.74 23.28
N ALA A 485 4.92 -6.88 24.48
CA ALA A 485 5.90 -7.89 24.87
C ALA A 485 5.58 -9.34 24.49
N ALA A 486 4.32 -9.79 24.66
CA ALA A 486 3.94 -11.16 24.34
C ALA A 486 3.85 -11.36 22.82
N SER A 487 3.22 -10.43 22.08
CA SER A 487 3.20 -10.47 20.61
C SER A 487 4.61 -10.50 20.03
N LEU A 488 5.50 -9.63 20.49
CA LEU A 488 6.91 -9.59 20.08
C LEU A 488 7.61 -10.93 20.32
N THR A 489 7.44 -11.52 21.51
CA THR A 489 8.10 -12.79 21.83
C THR A 489 7.61 -13.94 20.93
N LEU A 490 6.31 -14.01 20.67
CA LEU A 490 5.71 -15.03 19.79
C LEU A 490 6.18 -14.87 18.35
N GLU A 491 6.14 -13.64 17.84
CA GLU A 491 6.50 -13.30 16.47
C GLU A 491 8.00 -13.42 16.20
N TYR A 492 8.86 -12.99 17.14
CA TYR A 492 10.32 -13.21 17.06
C TYR A 492 10.69 -14.69 17.06
N ALA A 493 10.00 -15.53 17.84
CA ALA A 493 10.27 -16.96 17.84
C ALA A 493 9.93 -17.60 16.48
N TYR A 494 8.88 -17.13 15.81
CA TYR A 494 8.57 -17.52 14.43
C TYR A 494 9.65 -17.02 13.45
N ASP A 495 10.00 -15.74 13.50
CA ASP A 495 11.02 -15.16 12.63
C ASP A 495 12.37 -15.89 12.79
N ASP A 496 12.75 -16.24 14.02
CA ASP A 496 13.96 -17.02 14.31
C ASP A 496 13.91 -18.46 13.76
N TRP A 497 12.73 -19.08 13.75
CA TRP A 497 12.54 -20.37 13.09
C TRP A 497 12.81 -20.27 11.58
N THR A 498 12.44 -19.16 10.93
CA THR A 498 12.75 -18.95 9.51
C THR A 498 14.24 -18.79 9.27
N ILE A 499 14.95 -18.08 10.16
CA ILE A 499 16.42 -17.91 10.10
C ILE A 499 17.12 -19.25 10.30
N TYR A 500 16.64 -20.08 11.23
CA TYR A 500 17.14 -21.43 11.46
C TYR A 500 17.12 -22.27 10.17
N HIS A 501 16.00 -22.29 9.45
CA HIS A 501 15.89 -23.07 8.21
C HIS A 501 16.74 -22.51 7.07
N THR A 502 16.80 -21.19 6.92
CA THR A 502 17.70 -20.58 5.93
C THR A 502 19.17 -20.89 6.23
N ALA A 503 19.58 -20.87 7.51
CA ALA A 503 20.92 -21.24 7.92
C ALA A 503 21.27 -22.70 7.55
N LEU A 504 20.31 -23.63 7.71
CA LEU A 504 20.49 -25.00 7.25
C LEU A 504 20.66 -25.09 5.73
N LEU A 505 19.85 -24.36 4.97
CA LEU A 505 19.91 -24.33 3.50
C LEU A 505 21.20 -23.68 2.95
N ALA A 506 21.80 -22.75 3.71
CA ALA A 506 23.10 -22.16 3.44
C ALA A 506 24.27 -23.05 3.91
N GLY A 507 24.01 -24.04 4.77
CA GLY A 507 25.06 -24.90 5.34
C GLY A 507 25.78 -24.28 6.56
N ASN A 508 25.27 -23.18 7.11
CA ASN A 508 25.83 -22.49 8.27
C ASN A 508 25.29 -23.06 9.59
N ARG A 509 25.89 -24.16 10.06
CA ARG A 509 25.45 -24.87 11.28
C ARG A 509 25.51 -24.03 12.55
N SER A 510 26.50 -23.14 12.68
CA SER A 510 26.66 -22.29 13.88
C SER A 510 25.48 -21.33 14.06
N VAL A 511 25.08 -20.66 12.97
CA VAL A 511 23.89 -19.81 12.94
C VAL A 511 22.65 -20.66 13.18
N ALA A 512 22.53 -21.81 12.50
CA ALA A 512 21.38 -22.70 12.68
C ALA A 512 21.20 -23.12 14.16
N ASP A 513 22.26 -23.53 14.86
CA ASP A 513 22.18 -23.95 16.26
C ASP A 513 21.78 -22.81 17.21
N THR A 514 22.15 -21.57 16.88
CA THR A 514 21.75 -20.38 17.64
C THR A 514 20.26 -20.10 17.49
N TYR A 515 19.78 -20.01 16.24
CA TYR A 515 18.39 -19.69 15.95
C TYR A 515 17.43 -20.84 16.27
N LYS A 516 17.88 -22.10 16.24
CA LYS A 516 17.11 -23.24 16.74
C LYS A 516 16.71 -23.07 18.21
N LYS A 517 17.59 -22.52 19.04
CA LYS A 517 17.30 -22.26 20.46
C LYS A 517 16.34 -21.09 20.63
N ARG A 518 16.49 -20.03 19.83
CA ARG A 518 15.59 -18.87 19.89
C ARG A 518 14.20 -19.17 19.32
N ALA A 519 14.09 -20.07 18.34
CA ALA A 519 12.81 -20.47 17.74
C ALA A 519 11.80 -21.08 18.71
N VAL A 520 12.24 -21.55 19.89
CA VAL A 520 11.39 -22.09 20.96
C VAL A 520 11.10 -21.08 22.08
N ASN A 521 11.55 -19.83 21.95
CA ASN A 521 11.36 -18.79 22.96
C ASN A 521 9.89 -18.44 23.24
N TYR A 522 8.97 -18.77 22.33
CA TYR A 522 7.53 -18.64 22.56
C TYR A 522 7.09 -19.37 23.85
N GLU A 523 7.77 -20.45 24.25
CA GLU A 523 7.47 -21.18 25.49
C GLU A 523 7.61 -20.30 26.74
N ASN A 524 8.48 -19.28 26.70
CA ASN A 524 8.72 -18.41 27.85
C ASN A 524 7.52 -17.53 28.19
N VAL A 525 6.62 -17.27 27.24
CA VAL A 525 5.41 -16.47 27.45
C VAL A 525 4.14 -17.32 27.55
N PHE A 526 4.23 -18.65 27.56
CA PHE A 526 3.08 -19.53 27.75
C PHE A 526 2.86 -19.89 29.22
N ASP A 527 1.77 -19.41 29.82
CA ASP A 527 1.34 -19.79 31.17
C ASP A 527 0.43 -21.02 31.10
N THR A 528 1.00 -22.19 31.40
CA THR A 528 0.29 -23.48 31.34
C THR A 528 -0.82 -23.62 32.38
N ASN A 529 -0.89 -22.76 33.39
CA ASN A 529 -1.99 -22.76 34.36
C ASN A 529 -3.30 -22.22 33.75
N ILE A 530 -3.19 -21.25 32.84
CA ILE A 530 -4.35 -20.68 32.12
C ILE A 530 -4.46 -21.23 30.68
N GLY A 531 -3.39 -21.83 30.16
CA GLY A 531 -3.32 -22.40 28.83
C GLY A 531 -3.41 -21.34 27.73
N TYR A 532 -2.78 -20.18 27.95
CA TYR A 532 -2.69 -19.05 27.03
C TYR A 532 -1.34 -18.35 27.18
N ALA A 533 -0.96 -17.57 26.18
CA ALA A 533 0.16 -16.63 26.30
C ALA A 533 -0.18 -15.56 27.33
N ARG A 534 0.79 -15.20 28.17
CA ARG A 534 0.70 -14.18 29.20
C ARG A 534 2.04 -13.44 29.26
N PRO A 535 2.06 -12.10 29.16
CA PRO A 535 3.33 -11.38 29.23
C PRO A 535 3.97 -11.50 30.62
N ARG A 536 5.30 -11.36 30.65
CA ARG A 536 6.12 -11.35 31.87
C ARG A 536 6.78 -9.99 32.08
N TYR A 537 6.98 -9.63 33.34
CA TYR A 537 7.81 -8.51 33.73
C TYR A 537 9.30 -8.86 33.61
N ALA A 538 10.15 -7.85 33.65
CA ALA A 538 11.61 -8.00 33.55
C ALA A 538 12.22 -8.87 34.66
N ASP A 539 11.54 -8.98 35.81
CA ASP A 539 11.88 -9.82 36.96
C ASP A 539 11.41 -11.29 36.83
N GLY A 540 10.74 -11.63 35.72
CA GLY A 540 10.27 -12.97 35.41
C GLY A 540 8.87 -13.33 35.95
N ARG A 541 8.24 -12.46 36.74
CA ARG A 541 6.85 -12.66 37.17
C ARG A 541 5.88 -12.49 35.99
N TRP A 542 4.81 -13.26 36.00
CA TRP A 542 3.69 -13.07 35.07
C TRP A 542 2.92 -11.78 35.39
N LYS A 543 2.32 -11.14 34.38
CA LYS A 543 1.43 -9.98 34.58
C LYS A 543 0.27 -10.32 35.50
N GLU A 544 0.13 -9.60 36.61
CA GLU A 544 -0.96 -9.77 37.57
C GLU A 544 -2.27 -9.14 37.03
N ASN A 545 -3.43 -9.59 37.50
CA ASN A 545 -4.75 -9.10 37.07
C ASN A 545 -4.95 -9.11 35.54
N PHE A 546 -4.48 -10.19 34.90
CA PHE A 546 -4.47 -10.35 33.46
C PHE A 546 -5.88 -10.63 32.88
N ASN A 547 -6.25 -9.90 31.83
CA ASN A 547 -7.52 -10.07 31.13
C ASN A 547 -7.28 -10.64 29.73
N LEU A 548 -7.89 -11.78 29.43
CA LEU A 548 -7.75 -12.45 28.14
C LEU A 548 -8.41 -11.70 26.97
N LEU A 549 -9.40 -10.86 27.26
CA LEU A 549 -10.29 -10.25 26.25
C LEU A 549 -9.81 -8.87 25.78
N SER A 550 -9.13 -8.12 26.65
CA SER A 550 -8.73 -6.74 26.38
C SER A 550 -7.66 -6.66 25.30
N THR A 551 -7.87 -5.78 24.31
CA THR A 551 -6.87 -5.45 23.29
C THR A 551 -5.87 -4.38 23.74
N HIS A 552 -6.07 -3.81 24.94
CA HIS A 552 -5.25 -2.71 25.43
C HIS A 552 -4.54 -3.07 26.75
N GLY A 553 -3.24 -2.78 26.84
CA GLY A 553 -2.45 -2.88 28.07
C GLY A 553 -2.09 -4.29 28.55
N GLU A 554 -2.44 -5.33 27.77
CA GLU A 554 -2.29 -6.74 28.15
C GLU A 554 -1.09 -7.45 27.51
N GLY A 555 -0.16 -6.72 26.87
CA GLY A 555 1.05 -7.32 26.28
C GLY A 555 0.91 -7.71 24.81
N PHE A 556 -0.20 -7.35 24.15
CA PHE A 556 -0.51 -7.73 22.78
C PHE A 556 -0.78 -6.48 21.92
N ILE A 557 -0.27 -6.46 20.70
CA ILE A 557 -0.48 -5.37 19.74
C ILE A 557 -1.78 -5.62 18.97
N GLU A 558 -2.70 -4.64 18.95
CA GLU A 558 -3.95 -4.64 18.16
C GLU A 558 -4.85 -5.90 18.32
N GLY A 559 -4.60 -6.70 19.34
CA GLY A 559 -5.29 -7.94 19.60
C GLY A 559 -5.21 -8.30 21.06
N ASN A 560 -5.77 -9.45 21.40
CA ASN A 560 -5.83 -9.92 22.78
C ASN A 560 -5.21 -11.32 22.90
N ALA A 561 -5.12 -11.81 24.13
CA ALA A 561 -4.52 -13.11 24.43
C ALA A 561 -5.25 -14.26 23.71
N LEU A 562 -6.56 -14.15 23.49
CA LEU A 562 -7.35 -15.18 22.81
C LEU A 562 -6.91 -15.40 21.36
N ASN A 563 -6.58 -14.34 20.64
CA ASN A 563 -6.12 -14.44 19.25
C ASN A 563 -4.62 -14.75 19.19
N TYR A 564 -3.80 -14.02 19.94
CA TYR A 564 -2.34 -14.15 19.87
C TYR A 564 -1.79 -15.46 20.42
N SER A 565 -2.45 -16.09 21.39
CA SER A 565 -1.97 -17.37 21.93
C SER A 565 -1.93 -18.48 20.88
N PHE A 566 -2.61 -18.32 19.74
CA PHE A 566 -2.54 -19.26 18.64
C PHE A 566 -1.35 -19.02 17.70
N TYR A 567 -0.58 -17.95 17.89
CA TYR A 567 0.54 -17.56 17.02
C TYR A 567 1.82 -18.34 17.32
N VAL A 568 1.79 -19.66 17.07
CA VAL A 568 2.97 -20.55 17.07
C VAL A 568 2.95 -21.43 15.81
N PRO A 569 2.92 -20.83 14.59
CA PRO A 569 2.80 -21.59 13.34
C PRO A 569 3.99 -22.54 13.10
N GLN A 570 5.14 -22.27 13.71
CA GLN A 570 6.35 -23.07 13.60
C GLN A 570 6.31 -24.40 14.37
N ASP A 571 5.44 -24.55 15.38
CA ASP A 571 5.35 -25.74 16.25
C ASP A 571 3.95 -25.92 16.86
N VAL A 572 2.95 -26.15 16.01
CA VAL A 572 1.54 -26.30 16.41
C VAL A 572 1.35 -27.46 17.40
N ASN A 573 2.08 -28.55 17.24
CA ASN A 573 1.99 -29.70 18.14
C ASN A 573 2.40 -29.35 19.58
N ASN A 574 3.47 -28.57 19.76
CA ASN A 574 3.86 -28.13 21.09
C ASN A 574 2.91 -27.09 21.66
N MET A 575 2.41 -26.17 20.84
CA MET A 575 1.37 -25.23 21.25
C MET A 575 0.13 -25.96 21.81
N ILE A 576 -0.34 -27.02 21.13
CA ILE A 576 -1.45 -27.86 21.63
C ILE A 576 -1.12 -28.43 23.02
N ARG A 577 0.12 -28.88 23.26
CA ARG A 577 0.56 -29.36 24.59
C ARG A 577 0.54 -28.25 25.64
N LEU A 578 1.10 -27.07 25.34
CA LEU A 578 1.15 -25.92 26.24
C LEU A 578 -0.26 -25.41 26.61
N MET A 579 -1.22 -25.53 25.70
CA MET A 579 -2.62 -25.13 25.92
C MET A 579 -3.45 -26.17 26.70
N GLY A 580 -2.82 -27.24 27.21
CA GLY A 580 -3.47 -28.27 28.04
C GLY A 580 -3.92 -29.51 27.26
N GLY A 581 -3.34 -29.75 26.08
CA GLY A 581 -3.65 -30.88 25.21
C GLY A 581 -4.86 -30.63 24.31
N GLU A 582 -5.08 -31.58 23.40
CA GLU A 582 -6.00 -31.41 22.26
C GLU A 582 -7.44 -31.06 22.67
N LYS A 583 -7.98 -31.71 23.71
CA LYS A 583 -9.35 -31.42 24.17
C LYS A 583 -9.51 -29.97 24.62
N SER A 584 -8.53 -29.44 25.35
CA SER A 584 -8.51 -28.03 25.80
C SER A 584 -8.35 -27.11 24.60
N PHE A 585 -7.41 -27.42 23.71
CA PHE A 585 -7.15 -26.66 22.50
C PHE A 585 -8.39 -26.49 21.61
N VAL A 586 -9.09 -27.59 21.31
CA VAL A 586 -10.34 -27.56 20.53
C VAL A 586 -11.42 -26.75 21.25
N SER A 587 -11.59 -26.92 22.57
CA SER A 587 -12.57 -26.13 23.32
C SER A 587 -12.28 -24.63 23.31
N LYS A 588 -11.00 -24.23 23.31
CA LYS A 588 -10.58 -22.83 23.22
C LYS A 588 -10.85 -22.26 21.82
N LEU A 589 -10.56 -23.02 20.76
CA LEU A 589 -10.93 -22.63 19.39
C LEU A 589 -12.45 -22.52 19.23
N ASP A 590 -13.22 -23.51 19.70
CA ASP A 590 -14.68 -23.47 19.62
C ASP A 590 -15.24 -22.24 20.33
N SER A 591 -14.71 -21.93 21.52
CA SER A 591 -15.07 -20.74 22.28
C SER A 591 -14.72 -19.46 21.53
N LEU A 592 -13.56 -19.37 20.88
CA LEU A 592 -13.14 -18.19 20.13
C LEU A 592 -14.18 -17.82 19.07
N PHE A 593 -14.66 -18.79 18.28
CA PHE A 593 -15.61 -18.51 17.19
C PHE A 593 -17.07 -18.32 17.65
N THR A 594 -17.42 -18.71 18.87
CA THR A 594 -18.83 -18.72 19.33
C THR A 594 -19.13 -17.77 20.48
N MET A 595 -18.11 -17.26 21.17
CA MET A 595 -18.30 -16.32 22.28
C MET A 595 -18.76 -14.95 21.79
N HIS A 596 -19.40 -14.16 22.64
CA HIS A 596 -19.58 -12.74 22.39
C HIS A 596 -18.39 -11.96 22.97
N LEU A 597 -17.75 -11.09 22.17
CA LEU A 597 -16.74 -10.14 22.61
C LEU A 597 -17.39 -8.76 22.81
N PRO A 598 -17.59 -8.28 24.05
CA PRO A 598 -18.15 -6.97 24.31
C PRO A 598 -17.29 -5.81 23.76
N ALA A 599 -17.95 -4.77 23.23
CA ALA A 599 -17.31 -3.59 22.62
C ALA A 599 -16.27 -2.91 23.53
N GLU A 600 -16.48 -2.90 24.84
CA GLU A 600 -15.55 -2.30 25.81
C GLU A 600 -14.13 -2.89 25.75
N PHE A 601 -13.96 -4.12 25.24
CA PHE A 601 -12.67 -4.78 25.13
C PHE A 601 -11.86 -4.41 23.89
N PHE A 602 -12.49 -3.80 22.88
CA PHE A 602 -11.83 -3.38 21.63
C PHE A 602 -12.11 -1.93 21.23
N ALA A 603 -12.90 -1.17 21.99
CA ALA A 603 -13.26 0.22 21.69
C ALA A 603 -12.07 1.20 21.59
N GLN A 604 -10.86 0.77 21.99
CA GLN A 604 -9.63 1.56 21.91
C GLN A 604 -8.73 1.16 20.73
N THR A 605 -9.21 0.28 19.85
CA THR A 605 -8.47 -0.34 18.76
C THR A 605 -9.19 -0.03 17.45
N GLU A 606 -8.69 0.95 16.69
CA GLU A 606 -9.39 1.52 15.51
C GLU A 606 -9.59 0.49 14.38
N ASP A 607 -8.70 -0.51 14.27
CA ASP A 607 -8.70 -1.58 13.27
C ASP A 607 -9.67 -2.74 13.58
N VAL A 608 -10.17 -2.85 14.82
CA VAL A 608 -11.11 -3.91 15.23
C VAL A 608 -12.55 -3.38 15.20
N THR A 609 -13.32 -3.83 14.21
CA THR A 609 -14.72 -3.44 14.03
C THR A 609 -15.68 -4.62 14.17
N GLU A 610 -16.94 -4.34 14.52
CA GLU A 610 -17.97 -5.35 14.73
C GLU A 610 -18.21 -6.21 13.47
N GLU A 611 -18.10 -5.59 12.28
CA GLU A 611 -18.24 -6.25 10.98
C GLU A 611 -17.13 -7.28 10.71
N GLY A 612 -15.98 -7.15 11.36
CA GLY A 612 -14.84 -8.06 11.25
C GLY A 612 -14.81 -9.18 12.29
N LEU A 613 -15.81 -9.26 13.18
CA LEU A 613 -15.86 -10.23 14.28
C LEU A 613 -16.70 -11.46 13.95
N LEU A 614 -16.14 -12.64 14.21
CA LEU A 614 -16.87 -13.90 14.34
C LEU A 614 -16.70 -14.43 15.75
N GLY A 615 -17.58 -13.97 16.63
CA GLY A 615 -17.45 -14.16 18.06
C GLY A 615 -16.29 -13.34 18.65
N GLY A 616 -15.20 -14.01 19.04
CA GLY A 616 -13.92 -13.41 19.46
C GLY A 616 -12.80 -13.50 18.41
N TYR A 617 -13.03 -14.20 17.29
CA TYR A 617 -12.15 -14.20 16.13
C TYR A 617 -12.27 -12.88 15.37
N VAL A 618 -11.14 -12.28 15.01
CA VAL A 618 -11.09 -10.99 14.29
C VAL A 618 -10.51 -11.20 12.89
N HIS A 619 -11.35 -11.22 11.85
CA HIS A 619 -10.87 -11.37 10.47
C HIS A 619 -10.18 -10.11 9.95
N GLY A 620 -10.66 -8.95 10.40
CA GLY A 620 -10.13 -7.64 10.01
C GLY A 620 -8.72 -7.33 10.54
N ASN A 621 -8.11 -8.23 11.33
CA ASN A 621 -6.75 -8.09 11.81
C ASN A 621 -5.97 -9.42 11.69
N GLU A 622 -4.74 -9.30 11.22
CA GLU A 622 -3.82 -10.33 10.75
C GLU A 622 -3.41 -11.43 11.76
N PRO A 623 -3.31 -11.18 13.07
CA PRO A 623 -2.95 -12.22 14.05
C PRO A 623 -3.89 -13.41 14.05
N SER A 624 -5.13 -13.22 13.57
CA SER A 624 -6.15 -14.27 13.56
C SER A 624 -6.16 -15.09 12.27
N HIS A 625 -5.59 -14.60 11.16
CA HIS A 625 -5.82 -15.17 9.81
C HIS A 625 -5.54 -16.67 9.69
N HIS A 626 -4.57 -17.21 10.44
CA HIS A 626 -4.20 -18.63 10.41
C HIS A 626 -5.05 -19.52 11.34
N ILE A 627 -5.80 -18.95 12.29
CA ILE A 627 -6.46 -19.70 13.38
C ILE A 627 -7.43 -20.77 12.88
N PRO A 628 -8.31 -20.53 11.87
CA PRO A 628 -9.25 -21.56 11.44
C PRO A 628 -8.57 -22.83 10.90
N PHE A 629 -7.34 -22.72 10.38
CA PHE A 629 -6.56 -23.85 9.88
C PHE A 629 -5.98 -24.72 11.00
N LEU A 630 -6.02 -24.28 12.26
CA LEU A 630 -5.47 -25.04 13.39
C LEU A 630 -6.29 -26.28 13.74
N TYR A 631 -7.58 -26.34 13.39
CA TYR A 631 -8.36 -27.59 13.56
C TYR A 631 -7.81 -28.73 12.72
N ALA A 632 -7.12 -28.45 11.60
CA ALA A 632 -6.47 -29.47 10.77
C ALA A 632 -5.38 -30.27 11.52
N TRP A 633 -4.86 -29.72 12.62
CA TRP A 633 -3.87 -30.37 13.49
C TRP A 633 -4.50 -31.18 14.64
N THR A 634 -5.82 -31.32 14.64
CA THR A 634 -6.59 -32.00 15.69
C THR A 634 -7.35 -33.20 15.12
N SER A 635 -8.06 -33.93 15.97
CA SER A 635 -9.03 -34.95 15.59
C SER A 635 -10.29 -34.38 14.90
N GLN A 636 -10.43 -33.05 14.78
CA GLN A 636 -11.61 -32.38 14.24
C GLN A 636 -11.31 -31.46 13.02
N PRO A 637 -10.61 -31.95 11.98
CA PRO A 637 -10.22 -31.11 10.83
C PRO A 637 -11.41 -30.57 10.02
N TRP A 638 -12.59 -31.19 10.14
CA TRP A 638 -13.82 -30.71 9.49
C TRP A 638 -14.23 -29.31 9.96
N LYS A 639 -13.82 -28.88 11.17
CA LYS A 639 -14.10 -27.53 11.68
C LYS A 639 -13.31 -26.45 10.93
N THR A 640 -12.13 -26.75 10.40
CA THR A 640 -11.44 -25.83 9.48
C THR A 640 -12.31 -25.54 8.26
N GLN A 641 -12.93 -26.57 7.67
CA GLN A 641 -13.78 -26.40 6.49
C GLN A 641 -15.07 -25.63 6.78
N TYR A 642 -15.58 -25.74 8.00
CA TYR A 642 -16.76 -25.00 8.46
C TYR A 642 -16.42 -23.51 8.62
N TRP A 643 -15.46 -23.18 9.47
CA TRP A 643 -15.10 -21.78 9.79
C TRP A 643 -14.41 -21.01 8.67
N GLN A 644 -13.95 -21.68 7.61
CA GLN A 644 -13.45 -21.00 6.40
C GLN A 644 -14.57 -20.66 5.41
N ARG A 645 -15.77 -21.24 5.56
CA ARG A 645 -16.92 -20.98 4.70
C ARG A 645 -17.94 -20.03 5.32
N GLU A 646 -18.03 -20.03 6.65
CA GLU A 646 -18.63 -18.92 7.42
C GLU A 646 -17.70 -17.71 7.34
#